data_AF-A0A5N7D3T4-F1
#
_entry.id   AF-A0A5N7D3T4-F1
#
_cell.length_a   1.000
_cell.length_b   1.000
_cell.length_c   1.000
_cell.angle_alpha   90.00
_cell.angle_beta   90.00
_cell.angle_gamma   90.00
#
_symmetry.space_group_name_H-M   'P 1'
#
loop_
_entity.id
_entity.type
_entity.pdbx_description
1 polymer ?
#
loop_
_entity_poly.entity_id
_entity_poly.type
_entity_poly.pdbx_seq_one_letter_code
_entity_poly.pdbx_strand_id
1 'polypeptide(L)'
;MESHVSAVAGKPDPQKGPYQATPWNIQLSATDTPGFTHVENLEQKSADRASDLVMSNYSKFHTFHDEIVGFHNHISHHVLTLWALGATPDEMQAAYDFNKPFQLLTYYNDPSVTIKLRDPEFFRQGLGNFELYGDYVRFFQAEVAAKGIPTVLNDYLFKGDTLAEDLLARLCAGFLHPLIDLGFALEFQQPFLVAECLASTCLHPSYPAEFLNATEQHLECNGRPQSLPILSIVDEMRLDPVVSKAVGPEDGNNRMADALLKRALKELIPHLSHFQVKRTEEDLARKTAEMLQASAYICGAAQHPRKVEALDFVTLHTLTAAVFFPTINRQEWMSIETRARLLEWKVRSDLVTYAALGCPKLYPDRITRYQPKQVATGWPDVVRRARVYQDDGHTCKVIRALMCAEDVCQPFEGEEGFPLKKADFLTLAHMTMDSVERMLDPNWVRQTEKVKQMSAQGRGQHSQVSAIMLRWALLNVLLQSPDNQIHAYCRSASKLNRLHPEITQHRQVKVWEGSLKDVSLLSECIRGTRAVFMVVAIPDNMPHCTIAQDCTKAVLNALRKLQAEGCQALPQLIVLSSASLEDSLCTDVPPLIHRVLNIAAGNLYSDLEKAEKVLRAEKHWVSTTFVKPGGLVHDVQRGHTLSTKTAKTPVSFLDVAAGMVEIANADDKRYDMMNVSVNAIGDGTAFPWKGVYYVMTGLLFHFFPWTYKYFGDCPMAQPRPKKDL
;
A
#
# COMPACT_ATOMS: atom_id res chain seq x y z
N MET A 1 12.98 -48.27 -3.78
CA MET A 1 12.57 -48.81 -2.46
C MET A 1 13.38 -48.02 -1.46
N GLU A 2 12.87 -47.01 -0.76
CA GLU A 2 11.58 -46.94 -0.06
C GLU A 2 10.67 -45.82 -0.59
N SER A 3 9.38 -46.15 -0.73
CA SER A 3 8.31 -45.23 -1.06
C SER A 3 7.94 -44.43 0.19
N HIS A 4 8.24 -43.13 0.21
CA HIS A 4 7.61 -42.23 1.17
C HIS A 4 6.12 -42.14 0.83
N VAL A 5 5.33 -42.87 1.61
CA VAL A 5 3.88 -42.78 1.63
C VAL A 5 3.51 -41.34 2.01
N SER A 6 2.81 -40.67 1.10
CA SER A 6 2.32 -39.30 1.26
C SER A 6 1.58 -39.16 2.59
N ALA A 7 2.09 -38.29 3.47
CA ALA A 7 1.41 -37.93 4.70
C ALA A 7 0.01 -37.39 4.37
N VAL A 8 -0.98 -37.84 5.11
CA VAL A 8 -2.37 -37.38 5.01
C VAL A 8 -2.39 -35.85 5.00
N ALA A 9 -3.01 -35.26 3.96
CA ALA A 9 -3.03 -33.83 3.68
C ALA A 9 -3.28 -32.98 4.94
N GLY A 10 -2.35 -32.07 5.22
CA GLY A 10 -2.54 -30.95 6.15
C GLY A 10 -2.42 -31.23 7.65
N LYS A 11 -2.16 -32.48 8.09
CA LYS A 11 -1.85 -32.74 9.51
C LYS A 11 -0.35 -32.61 9.78
N PRO A 12 0.04 -31.99 10.92
CA PRO A 12 1.41 -31.97 11.38
C PRO A 12 2.00 -33.39 11.34
N ASP A 13 3.13 -33.59 10.65
CA ASP A 13 3.85 -34.86 10.66
C ASP A 13 4.31 -35.11 12.11
N PRO A 14 3.79 -36.15 12.79
CA PRO A 14 4.16 -36.44 14.17
C PRO A 14 5.65 -36.72 14.35
N GLN A 15 6.34 -37.11 13.27
CA GLN A 15 7.78 -37.41 13.28
C GLN A 15 8.64 -36.14 13.23
N LYS A 16 8.12 -35.02 12.73
CA LYS A 16 8.84 -33.73 12.63
C LYS A 16 8.73 -32.86 13.89
N GLY A 17 8.04 -33.32 14.92
CA GLY A 17 7.85 -32.57 16.16
C GLY A 17 6.93 -31.35 16.01
N PRO A 18 6.87 -30.47 17.03
CA PRO A 18 5.91 -29.36 17.08
C PRO A 18 6.25 -28.17 16.17
N TYR A 19 7.50 -28.05 15.71
CA TYR A 19 7.99 -26.92 14.91
C TYR A 19 7.98 -27.28 13.43
N GLN A 20 6.82 -27.15 12.80
CA GLN A 20 6.67 -27.40 11.36
C GLN A 20 5.83 -26.32 10.67
N ALA A 21 6.04 -26.19 9.37
CA ALA A 21 5.27 -25.26 8.55
C ALA A 21 3.82 -25.78 8.45
N THR A 22 2.86 -24.92 8.76
CA THR A 22 1.44 -25.23 8.69
C THR A 22 0.69 -24.07 8.04
N PRO A 23 -0.60 -24.20 7.74
CA PRO A 23 -1.39 -23.06 7.29
C PRO A 23 -1.44 -21.90 8.30
N TRP A 24 -1.07 -22.11 9.57
CA TRP A 24 -1.08 -21.08 10.62
C TRP A 24 0.30 -20.73 11.18
N ASN A 25 1.37 -21.35 10.68
CA ASN A 25 2.72 -21.15 11.19
C ASN A 25 3.73 -21.17 10.05
N ILE A 26 4.55 -20.11 9.97
CA ILE A 26 5.74 -20.09 9.13
C ILE A 26 6.86 -20.83 9.85
N GLN A 27 7.53 -21.74 9.16
CA GLN A 27 8.71 -22.41 9.70
C GLN A 27 9.69 -22.71 8.56
N LEU A 28 10.78 -21.95 8.53
CA LEU A 28 11.90 -22.17 7.64
C LEU A 28 12.92 -23.11 8.29
N SER A 29 13.61 -23.86 7.45
CA SER A 29 14.72 -24.75 7.79
C SER A 29 15.90 -24.42 6.89
N ALA A 30 17.08 -24.24 7.49
CA ALA A 30 18.30 -23.99 6.74
C ALA A 30 18.67 -25.15 5.79
N THR A 31 18.19 -26.36 6.07
CA THR A 31 18.46 -27.56 5.27
C THR A 31 17.28 -27.97 4.39
N ASP A 32 16.05 -27.85 4.89
CA ASP A 32 14.89 -28.44 4.21
C ASP A 32 14.17 -27.46 3.29
N THR A 33 14.28 -26.16 3.59
CA THR A 33 13.64 -25.11 2.79
C THR A 33 14.63 -24.03 2.37
N PRO A 34 15.84 -24.36 1.85
CA PRO A 34 16.88 -23.39 1.46
C PRO A 34 16.44 -22.46 0.29
N GLY A 35 15.36 -22.81 -0.42
CA GLY A 35 14.93 -22.17 -1.65
C GLY A 35 15.76 -22.64 -2.83
N PHE A 36 15.29 -22.41 -4.05
CA PHE A 36 16.00 -22.85 -5.25
C PHE A 36 17.32 -22.09 -5.41
N THR A 37 17.24 -20.75 -5.37
CA THR A 37 18.41 -19.89 -5.44
C THR A 37 18.76 -19.39 -4.04
N HIS A 38 19.89 -19.84 -3.52
CA HIS A 38 20.38 -19.47 -2.21
C HIS A 38 21.91 -19.52 -2.16
N VAL A 39 22.49 -18.85 -1.17
CA VAL A 39 23.91 -18.99 -0.86
C VAL A 39 24.18 -20.22 0.00
N GLU A 40 25.39 -20.76 -0.06
CA GLU A 40 25.80 -21.85 0.81
C GLU A 40 25.86 -21.43 2.29
N ASN A 41 25.79 -22.41 3.19
CA ASN A 41 25.96 -22.25 4.64
C ASN A 41 24.90 -21.37 5.33
N LEU A 42 23.62 -21.53 4.96
CA LEU A 42 22.51 -20.93 5.68
C LEU A 42 22.49 -21.41 7.15
N GLU A 43 22.24 -20.51 8.08
CA GLU A 43 22.23 -20.81 9.52
C GLU A 43 20.79 -20.99 10.02
N GLN A 44 20.55 -22.01 10.86
CA GLN A 44 19.20 -22.27 11.41
C GLN A 44 18.66 -21.09 12.23
N LYS A 45 19.50 -20.41 13.02
CA LYS A 45 19.10 -19.21 13.77
C LYS A 45 18.57 -18.08 12.85
N SER A 46 19.09 -17.98 11.62
CA SER A 46 18.57 -17.04 10.61
C SER A 46 17.23 -17.52 10.06
N ALA A 47 17.08 -18.83 9.81
CA ALA A 47 15.79 -19.40 9.39
C ALA A 47 14.69 -19.17 10.45
N ASP A 48 15.01 -19.39 11.72
CA ASP A 48 14.10 -19.13 12.84
C ASP A 48 13.72 -17.65 12.90
N ARG A 49 14.70 -16.74 12.75
CA ARG A 49 14.40 -15.30 12.76
C ARG A 49 13.54 -14.86 11.58
N ALA A 50 13.86 -15.35 10.38
CA ALA A 50 13.05 -15.07 9.20
C ALA A 50 11.60 -15.56 9.39
N SER A 51 11.43 -16.74 9.99
CA SER A 51 10.11 -17.30 10.30
C SER A 51 9.32 -16.38 11.23
N ASP A 52 9.94 -15.92 12.33
CA ASP A 52 9.32 -14.98 13.27
C ASP A 52 8.91 -13.66 12.61
N LEU A 53 9.78 -13.11 11.76
CA LEU A 53 9.56 -11.81 11.12
C LEU A 53 8.44 -11.88 10.08
N VAL A 54 8.41 -12.93 9.25
CA VAL A 54 7.34 -13.16 8.28
C VAL A 54 6.02 -13.42 9.02
N MET A 55 6.03 -14.20 10.10
CA MET A 55 4.82 -14.42 10.91
C MET A 55 4.36 -13.15 11.62
N SER A 56 5.29 -12.32 12.12
CA SER A 56 4.98 -11.01 12.69
C SER A 56 4.49 -10.02 11.64
N ASN A 57 4.87 -10.16 10.37
CA ASN A 57 4.32 -9.35 9.28
C ASN A 57 2.83 -9.66 9.12
N TYR A 58 2.50 -10.93 8.88
CA TYR A 58 1.13 -11.37 8.69
C TYR A 58 0.20 -11.00 9.84
N SER A 59 0.62 -11.27 11.08
CA SER A 59 -0.23 -11.04 12.26
C SER A 59 -0.62 -9.57 12.46
N LYS A 60 0.09 -8.65 11.82
CA LYS A 60 -0.08 -7.21 12.01
C LYS A 60 -0.55 -6.49 10.76
N PHE A 61 -0.09 -6.91 9.59
CA PHE A 61 -0.14 -6.10 8.38
C PHE A 61 -0.92 -6.76 7.25
N HIS A 62 -1.52 -5.90 6.43
CA HIS A 62 -2.20 -6.29 5.20
C HIS A 62 -1.16 -6.63 4.11
N THR A 63 -1.59 -7.30 3.04
CA THR A 63 -0.77 -7.50 1.82
C THR A 63 -0.48 -6.19 1.06
N PHE A 64 -1.09 -5.07 1.47
CA PHE A 64 -0.88 -3.74 0.89
C PHE A 64 -0.36 -2.78 1.98
N HIS A 65 0.40 -1.77 1.57
CA HIS A 65 0.78 -0.63 2.41
C HIS A 65 0.06 0.67 2.01
N ASP A 66 -0.73 0.65 0.94
CA ASP A 66 -1.62 1.75 0.55
C ASP A 66 -2.91 1.22 -0.09
N GLU A 67 -4.07 1.64 0.41
CA GLU A 67 -5.39 1.11 -0.01
C GLU A 67 -5.93 1.76 -1.29
N ILE A 68 -5.38 2.91 -1.70
CA ILE A 68 -5.90 3.70 -2.83
C ILE A 68 -5.10 3.40 -4.10
N VAL A 69 -3.78 3.43 -3.98
CA VAL A 69 -2.84 3.15 -5.07
C VAL A 69 -2.59 1.64 -5.19
N GLY A 70 -2.83 0.87 -4.12
CA GLY A 70 -2.67 -0.59 -4.11
C GLY A 70 -1.20 -1.01 -4.06
N PHE A 71 -0.34 -0.25 -3.38
CA PHE A 71 1.06 -0.63 -3.21
C PHE A 71 1.20 -1.80 -2.26
N HIS A 72 2.03 -2.77 -2.62
CA HIS A 72 2.18 -4.05 -1.91
C HIS A 72 3.07 -3.95 -0.68
N ASN A 73 2.74 -4.73 0.35
CA ASN A 73 3.61 -4.96 1.49
C ASN A 73 4.71 -5.96 1.09
N HIS A 74 5.95 -5.48 1.00
CA HIS A 74 7.10 -6.31 0.60
C HIS A 74 7.84 -6.98 1.75
N ILE A 75 7.43 -6.82 3.01
CA ILE A 75 8.19 -7.32 4.16
C ILE A 75 8.47 -8.82 4.05
N SER A 76 7.46 -9.63 3.71
CA SER A 76 7.63 -11.07 3.52
C SER A 76 8.64 -11.37 2.41
N HIS A 77 8.53 -10.68 1.26
CA HIS A 77 9.44 -10.87 0.12
C HIS A 77 10.88 -10.49 0.47
N HIS A 78 11.04 -9.38 1.20
CA HIS A 78 12.32 -8.84 1.58
C HIS A 78 13.03 -9.80 2.55
N VAL A 79 12.36 -10.18 3.64
CA VAL A 79 12.91 -11.09 4.65
C VAL A 79 13.28 -12.45 4.06
N LEU A 80 12.39 -13.06 3.27
CA LEU A 80 12.65 -14.36 2.64
C LEU A 80 13.80 -14.30 1.64
N THR A 81 13.90 -13.21 0.87
CA THR A 81 15.02 -13.02 -0.06
C THR A 81 16.34 -12.83 0.68
N LEU A 82 16.36 -11.99 1.72
CA LEU A 82 17.54 -11.76 2.54
C LEU A 82 18.03 -13.04 3.20
N TRP A 83 17.12 -13.82 3.76
CA TRP A 83 17.44 -15.11 4.34
C TRP A 83 18.08 -16.05 3.29
N ALA A 84 17.56 -16.10 2.06
CA ALA A 84 18.11 -16.94 0.98
C ALA A 84 19.50 -16.47 0.54
N LEU A 85 19.77 -15.18 0.70
CA LEU A 85 21.07 -14.54 0.48
C LEU A 85 22.01 -14.64 1.70
N GLY A 86 21.63 -15.37 2.75
CA GLY A 86 22.46 -15.63 3.92
C GLY A 86 22.53 -14.48 4.91
N ALA A 87 21.49 -13.63 4.97
CA ALA A 87 21.39 -12.58 5.97
C ALA A 87 21.37 -13.13 7.40
N THR A 88 21.99 -12.39 8.30
CA THR A 88 21.98 -12.62 9.74
C THR A 88 20.63 -12.22 10.34
N PRO A 89 20.29 -12.68 11.56
CA PRO A 89 19.09 -12.25 12.25
C PRO A 89 18.96 -10.72 12.36
N ASP A 90 20.06 -10.01 12.61
CA ASP A 90 20.09 -8.56 12.80
C ASP A 90 19.88 -7.79 11.49
N GLU A 91 20.44 -8.26 10.37
CA GLU A 91 20.22 -7.65 9.05
C GLU A 91 18.74 -7.75 8.64
N MET A 92 18.13 -8.93 8.84
CA MET A 92 16.69 -9.11 8.57
C MET A 92 15.81 -8.30 9.53
N GLN A 93 16.23 -8.17 10.79
CA GLN A 93 15.56 -7.31 11.75
C GLN A 93 15.57 -5.86 11.30
N ALA A 94 16.72 -5.35 10.86
CA ALA A 94 16.87 -3.99 10.37
C ALA A 94 15.98 -3.75 9.13
N ALA A 95 15.94 -4.69 8.20
CA ALA A 95 15.07 -4.62 7.03
C ALA A 95 13.58 -4.60 7.41
N TYR A 96 13.15 -5.44 8.37
CA TYR A 96 11.79 -5.44 8.90
C TYR A 96 11.44 -4.11 9.58
N ASP A 97 12.32 -3.61 10.44
CA ASP A 97 12.11 -2.37 11.21
C ASP A 97 12.08 -1.12 10.33
N PHE A 98 12.82 -1.12 9.22
CA PHE A 98 12.78 -0.07 8.22
C PHE A 98 11.43 -0.03 7.48
N ASN A 99 10.86 -1.20 7.18
CA ASN A 99 9.67 -1.31 6.34
C ASN A 99 8.34 -1.31 7.12
N LYS A 100 8.32 -1.79 8.38
CA LYS A 100 7.09 -1.86 9.20
C LYS A 100 6.33 -0.53 9.42
N PRO A 101 6.95 0.68 9.49
CA PRO A 101 6.23 1.88 9.94
C PRO A 101 5.18 2.40 8.97
N PHE A 102 5.23 2.00 7.70
CA PHE A 102 4.33 2.49 6.65
C PHE A 102 3.36 1.43 6.11
N GLN A 103 3.34 0.24 6.70
CA GLN A 103 2.42 -0.84 6.30
C GLN A 103 0.99 -0.57 6.78
N LEU A 104 -0.01 -1.03 6.02
CA LEU A 104 -1.39 -1.01 6.49
C LEU A 104 -1.58 -2.14 7.50
N LEU A 105 -2.29 -1.83 8.59
CA LEU A 105 -2.68 -2.86 9.55
C LEU A 105 -3.71 -3.80 8.92
N THR A 106 -3.55 -5.10 9.17
CA THR A 106 -4.59 -6.07 8.86
C THR A 106 -5.79 -5.84 9.78
N TYR A 107 -6.96 -6.25 9.33
CA TYR A 107 -8.18 -6.21 10.12
C TYR A 107 -9.03 -7.42 9.86
N TYR A 108 -9.85 -7.74 10.84
CA TYR A 108 -10.65 -8.94 10.85
C TYR A 108 -12.11 -8.55 10.95
N ASN A 109 -12.91 -9.01 9.98
CA ASN A 109 -14.35 -8.94 10.09
C ASN A 109 -14.87 -9.98 11.08
N ASP A 110 -16.17 -9.87 11.38
CA ASP A 110 -16.90 -10.85 12.17
C ASP A 110 -16.68 -12.28 11.61
N PRO A 111 -16.44 -13.30 12.46
CA PRO A 111 -16.19 -14.66 12.00
C PRO A 111 -17.24 -15.23 11.03
N SER A 112 -18.48 -14.73 11.09
CA SER A 112 -19.54 -15.09 10.13
C SER A 112 -19.22 -14.74 8.68
N VAL A 113 -18.38 -13.73 8.41
CA VAL A 113 -17.95 -13.37 7.05
C VAL A 113 -17.07 -14.47 6.45
N THR A 114 -16.12 -14.99 7.22
CA THR A 114 -15.28 -16.12 6.78
C THR A 114 -16.12 -17.37 6.51
N ILE A 115 -17.19 -17.60 7.30
CA ILE A 115 -18.13 -18.72 7.07
C ILE A 115 -18.90 -18.50 5.76
N LYS A 116 -19.34 -17.28 5.47
CA LYS A 116 -20.04 -16.94 4.23
C LYS A 116 -19.17 -17.10 2.99
N LEU A 117 -17.85 -16.98 3.07
CA LEU A 117 -16.95 -17.25 1.93
C LEU A 117 -17.03 -18.70 1.40
N ARG A 118 -17.65 -19.63 2.14
CA ARG A 118 -17.96 -20.98 1.63
C ARG A 118 -19.10 -21.00 0.63
N ASP A 119 -19.94 -19.96 0.61
CA ASP A 119 -20.95 -19.77 -0.43
C ASP A 119 -20.28 -19.25 -1.71
N PRO A 120 -20.37 -19.98 -2.85
CA PRO A 120 -19.67 -19.59 -4.08
C PRO A 120 -20.09 -18.22 -4.62
N GLU A 121 -21.34 -17.81 -4.39
CA GLU A 121 -21.84 -16.53 -4.88
C GLU A 121 -21.29 -15.37 -4.05
N PHE A 122 -21.34 -15.48 -2.72
CA PHE A 122 -20.69 -14.52 -1.83
C PHE A 122 -19.17 -14.43 -2.07
N PHE A 123 -18.50 -15.56 -2.28
CA PHE A 123 -17.08 -15.60 -2.62
C PHE A 123 -16.79 -14.76 -3.88
N ARG A 124 -17.56 -14.94 -4.96
CA ARG A 124 -17.39 -14.19 -6.22
C ARG A 124 -17.68 -12.71 -6.06
N GLN A 125 -18.73 -12.35 -5.32
CA GLN A 125 -19.08 -10.94 -5.06
C GLN A 125 -18.01 -10.22 -4.22
N GLY A 126 -17.24 -10.96 -3.44
CA GLY A 126 -16.12 -10.43 -2.65
C GLY A 126 -14.84 -10.16 -3.45
N LEU A 127 -14.72 -10.63 -4.69
CA LEU A 127 -13.50 -10.45 -5.48
C LEU A 127 -13.25 -8.97 -5.79
N GLY A 128 -12.02 -8.52 -5.55
CA GLY A 128 -11.63 -7.11 -5.63
C GLY A 128 -11.97 -6.28 -4.39
N ASN A 129 -12.62 -6.87 -3.38
CA ASN A 129 -12.91 -6.15 -2.13
C ASN A 129 -11.75 -6.29 -1.15
N PHE A 130 -10.96 -5.21 -1.02
CA PHE A 130 -9.83 -5.13 -0.08
C PHE A 130 -10.23 -5.43 1.38
N GLU A 131 -11.50 -5.19 1.77
CA GLU A 131 -11.99 -5.46 3.11
C GLU A 131 -12.08 -6.92 3.50
N LEU A 132 -11.95 -7.83 2.54
CA LEU A 132 -12.04 -9.26 2.77
C LEU A 132 -10.68 -9.95 2.87
N TYR A 133 -9.55 -9.24 2.84
CA TYR A 133 -8.21 -9.85 2.89
C TYR A 133 -8.05 -10.85 4.04
N GLY A 134 -8.27 -10.42 5.28
CA GLY A 134 -8.12 -11.28 6.45
C GLY A 134 -9.10 -12.46 6.46
N ASP A 135 -10.28 -12.30 5.86
CA ASP A 135 -11.25 -13.38 5.72
C ASP A 135 -10.85 -14.40 4.65
N TYR A 136 -10.34 -13.93 3.50
CA TYR A 136 -9.80 -14.81 2.48
C TYR A 136 -8.57 -15.57 2.99
N VAL A 137 -7.67 -14.94 3.75
CA VAL A 137 -6.54 -15.67 4.36
C VAL A 137 -7.07 -16.80 5.24
N ARG A 138 -7.98 -16.51 6.18
CA ARG A 138 -8.56 -17.53 7.07
C ARG A 138 -9.29 -18.64 6.31
N PHE A 139 -10.02 -18.27 5.25
CA PHE A 139 -10.69 -19.21 4.37
C PHE A 139 -9.69 -20.15 3.70
N PHE A 140 -8.65 -19.62 3.05
CA PHE A 140 -7.65 -20.44 2.38
C PHE A 140 -6.76 -21.22 3.34
N GLN A 141 -6.49 -20.72 4.55
CA GLN A 141 -5.83 -21.50 5.60
C GLN A 141 -6.62 -22.78 5.92
N ALA A 142 -7.94 -22.66 6.06
CA ALA A 142 -8.81 -23.81 6.31
C ALA A 142 -8.86 -24.76 5.10
N GLU A 143 -8.93 -24.23 3.88
CA GLU A 143 -8.91 -25.05 2.66
C GLU A 143 -7.58 -25.82 2.51
N VAL A 144 -6.44 -25.14 2.71
CA VAL A 144 -5.11 -25.78 2.62
C VAL A 144 -4.93 -26.81 3.73
N ALA A 145 -5.43 -26.54 4.94
CA ALA A 145 -5.41 -27.53 6.03
C ALA A 145 -6.25 -28.77 5.71
N ALA A 146 -7.38 -28.60 5.02
CA ALA A 146 -8.31 -29.70 4.73
C ALA A 146 -7.90 -30.54 3.50
N LYS A 147 -7.37 -29.89 2.46
CA LYS A 147 -7.16 -30.51 1.15
C LYS A 147 -5.69 -30.61 0.73
N GLY A 148 -4.81 -29.82 1.34
CA GLY A 148 -3.42 -29.68 0.94
C GLY A 148 -3.21 -28.72 -0.24
N ILE A 149 -1.97 -28.26 -0.39
CA ILE A 149 -1.58 -27.23 -1.38
C ILE A 149 -1.92 -27.64 -2.83
N PRO A 150 -1.59 -28.86 -3.33
CA PRO A 150 -1.84 -29.21 -4.72
C PRO A 150 -3.33 -29.14 -5.10
N THR A 151 -4.20 -29.67 -4.24
CA THR A 151 -5.65 -29.67 -4.49
C THR A 151 -6.23 -28.27 -4.44
N VAL A 152 -5.83 -27.44 -3.47
CA VAL A 152 -6.34 -26.06 -3.38
C VAL A 152 -5.89 -25.23 -4.59
N LEU A 153 -4.61 -25.29 -4.97
CA LEU A 153 -4.14 -24.56 -6.15
C LEU A 153 -4.82 -25.05 -7.42
N ASN A 154 -5.05 -26.36 -7.56
CA ASN A 154 -5.83 -26.87 -8.68
C ASN A 154 -7.26 -26.34 -8.67
N ASP A 155 -7.98 -26.47 -7.56
CA ASP A 155 -9.38 -26.05 -7.41
C ASP A 155 -9.59 -24.57 -7.75
N TYR A 156 -8.67 -23.69 -7.31
CA TYR A 156 -8.83 -22.24 -7.40
C TYR A 156 -8.06 -21.57 -8.54
N LEU A 157 -7.05 -22.21 -9.15
CA LEU A 157 -6.26 -21.58 -10.22
C LEU A 157 -6.22 -22.41 -11.52
N PHE A 158 -6.30 -23.75 -11.46
CA PHE A 158 -5.97 -24.60 -12.62
C PHE A 158 -7.11 -25.47 -13.12
N LYS A 159 -8.24 -25.49 -12.42
CA LYS A 159 -9.41 -26.33 -12.73
C LYS A 159 -10.08 -25.99 -14.07
N GLY A 160 -9.85 -24.78 -14.59
CA GLY A 160 -10.40 -24.33 -15.89
C GLY A 160 -11.89 -23.96 -15.87
N ASP A 161 -12.50 -23.86 -14.69
CA ASP A 161 -13.85 -23.29 -14.56
C ASP A 161 -13.82 -21.76 -14.47
N THR A 162 -14.97 -21.11 -14.57
CA THR A 162 -15.06 -19.64 -14.61
C THR A 162 -14.38 -18.95 -13.43
N LEU A 163 -14.40 -19.56 -12.23
CA LEU A 163 -13.74 -18.99 -11.07
C LEU A 163 -12.22 -19.16 -11.16
N ALA A 164 -11.76 -20.37 -11.50
CA ALA A 164 -10.34 -20.65 -11.63
C ALA A 164 -9.67 -19.78 -12.70
N GLU A 165 -10.35 -19.57 -13.84
CA GLU A 165 -9.87 -18.69 -14.91
C GLU A 165 -9.78 -17.21 -14.48
N ASP A 166 -10.77 -16.72 -13.72
CA ASP A 166 -10.74 -15.34 -13.20
C ASP A 166 -9.60 -15.16 -12.17
N LEU A 167 -9.43 -16.12 -11.25
CA LEU A 167 -8.36 -16.06 -10.25
C LEU A 167 -6.97 -16.24 -10.87
N LEU A 168 -6.82 -17.10 -11.89
CA LEU A 168 -5.56 -17.24 -12.61
C LEU A 168 -5.17 -15.93 -13.32
N ALA A 169 -6.14 -15.20 -13.87
CA ALA A 169 -5.86 -13.89 -14.46
C ALA A 169 -5.43 -12.87 -13.39
N ARG A 170 -6.11 -12.85 -12.23
CA ARG A 170 -5.73 -12.00 -11.10
C ARG A 170 -4.36 -12.34 -10.53
N LEU A 171 -3.90 -13.58 -10.64
CA LEU A 171 -2.55 -13.99 -10.23
C LEU A 171 -1.47 -13.19 -10.98
N CYS A 172 -1.77 -12.78 -12.22
CA CYS A 172 -0.88 -11.99 -13.09
C CYS A 172 -1.05 -10.47 -12.94
N ALA A 173 -1.88 -10.00 -12.01
CA ALA A 173 -2.14 -8.57 -11.81
C ALA A 173 -1.11 -7.90 -10.89
N GLY A 174 -1.19 -6.57 -10.77
CA GLY A 174 -0.43 -5.78 -9.78
C GLY A 174 1.07 -5.96 -9.90
N PHE A 175 1.63 -5.91 -11.11
CA PHE A 175 3.05 -6.22 -11.37
C PHE A 175 3.48 -7.61 -10.88
N LEU A 176 2.59 -8.60 -11.01
CA LEU A 176 2.84 -10.00 -10.70
C LEU A 176 3.05 -10.29 -9.20
N HIS A 177 2.62 -9.42 -8.30
CA HIS A 177 2.82 -9.64 -6.85
C HIS A 177 2.15 -10.92 -6.33
N PRO A 178 0.90 -11.26 -6.71
CA PRO A 178 0.33 -12.54 -6.30
C PRO A 178 1.13 -13.76 -6.83
N LEU A 179 1.66 -13.68 -8.05
CA LEU A 179 2.55 -14.72 -8.59
C LEU A 179 3.89 -14.80 -7.84
N ILE A 180 4.43 -13.65 -7.42
CA ILE A 180 5.63 -13.59 -6.56
C ILE A 180 5.33 -14.24 -5.20
N ASP A 181 4.18 -13.95 -4.59
CA ASP A 181 3.72 -14.59 -3.34
C ASP A 181 3.64 -16.12 -3.50
N LEU A 182 3.04 -16.60 -4.59
CA LEU A 182 2.98 -18.02 -4.91
C LEU A 182 4.38 -18.63 -5.04
N GLY A 183 5.28 -17.92 -5.72
CA GLY A 183 6.66 -18.30 -5.90
C GLY A 183 7.38 -18.52 -4.56
N PHE A 184 7.31 -17.54 -3.66
CA PHE A 184 7.85 -17.66 -2.30
C PHE A 184 7.20 -18.82 -1.54
N ALA A 185 5.88 -18.97 -1.63
CA ALA A 185 5.15 -20.01 -0.93
C ALA A 185 5.60 -21.43 -1.32
N LEU A 186 5.73 -21.68 -2.63
CA LEU A 186 6.15 -22.98 -3.15
C LEU A 186 7.65 -23.23 -2.93
N GLU A 187 8.48 -22.22 -3.13
CA GLU A 187 9.93 -22.32 -2.99
C GLU A 187 10.37 -22.61 -1.55
N PHE A 188 9.75 -21.91 -0.60
CA PHE A 188 10.01 -22.10 0.82
C PHE A 188 9.11 -23.13 1.47
N GLN A 189 8.23 -23.78 0.70
CA GLN A 189 7.30 -24.82 1.17
C GLN A 189 6.46 -24.37 2.38
N GLN A 190 5.91 -23.15 2.31
CA GLN A 190 5.14 -22.54 3.40
C GLN A 190 3.63 -22.56 3.10
N PRO A 191 2.84 -23.46 3.72
CA PRO A 191 1.39 -23.54 3.45
C PRO A 191 0.65 -22.26 3.83
N PHE A 192 1.15 -21.56 4.84
CA PHE A 192 0.66 -20.23 5.23
C PHE A 192 0.71 -19.26 4.05
N LEU A 193 1.86 -19.16 3.36
CA LEU A 193 2.06 -18.21 2.27
C LEU A 193 1.20 -18.56 1.06
N VAL A 194 0.82 -19.83 0.88
CA VAL A 194 -0.16 -20.21 -0.16
C VAL A 194 -1.53 -19.58 0.13
N ALA A 195 -1.97 -19.58 1.39
CA ALA A 195 -3.23 -18.95 1.78
C ALA A 195 -3.17 -17.42 1.61
N GLU A 196 -2.05 -16.80 1.98
CA GLU A 196 -1.82 -15.37 1.78
C GLU A 196 -1.81 -14.99 0.29
N CYS A 197 -1.12 -15.76 -0.55
CA CYS A 197 -1.09 -15.59 -2.00
C CYS A 197 -2.50 -15.64 -2.61
N LEU A 198 -3.29 -16.65 -2.28
CA LEU A 198 -4.64 -16.81 -2.82
C LEU A 198 -5.56 -15.69 -2.33
N ALA A 199 -5.42 -15.27 -1.08
CA ALA A 199 -6.12 -14.10 -0.57
C ALA A 199 -5.74 -12.83 -1.35
N SER A 200 -4.44 -12.57 -1.52
CA SER A 200 -3.91 -11.48 -2.34
C SER A 200 -4.49 -11.53 -3.75
N THR A 201 -4.50 -12.71 -4.39
CA THR A 201 -5.09 -12.94 -5.72
C THR A 201 -6.56 -12.52 -5.77
N CYS A 202 -7.37 -12.85 -4.76
CA CYS A 202 -8.77 -12.45 -4.70
C CYS A 202 -8.99 -10.93 -4.61
N LEU A 203 -8.02 -10.16 -4.09
CA LEU A 203 -8.12 -8.70 -3.99
C LEU A 203 -7.76 -7.96 -5.27
N HIS A 204 -6.96 -8.59 -6.13
CA HIS A 204 -6.44 -7.92 -7.32
C HIS A 204 -7.47 -7.83 -8.44
N PRO A 205 -7.43 -6.80 -9.29
CA PRO A 205 -8.33 -6.68 -10.44
C PRO A 205 -8.04 -7.74 -11.52
N SER A 206 -9.07 -8.12 -12.28
CA SER A 206 -8.98 -9.15 -13.33
C SER A 206 -8.56 -8.63 -14.71
N TYR A 207 -8.04 -7.39 -14.81
CA TYR A 207 -7.62 -6.80 -16.10
C TYR A 207 -6.64 -7.67 -16.93
N PRO A 208 -5.78 -8.54 -16.35
CA PRO A 208 -4.92 -9.38 -17.18
C PRO A 208 -5.69 -10.33 -18.09
N ALA A 209 -6.93 -10.68 -17.74
CA ALA A 209 -7.81 -11.49 -18.59
C ALA A 209 -8.06 -10.83 -19.95
N GLU A 210 -8.03 -9.49 -20.04
CA GLU A 210 -8.27 -8.74 -21.28
C GLU A 210 -7.25 -9.08 -22.37
N PHE A 211 -6.01 -9.40 -22.00
CA PHE A 211 -4.97 -9.77 -22.97
C PHE A 211 -4.59 -11.25 -22.92
N LEU A 212 -4.61 -11.90 -21.75
CA LEU A 212 -4.24 -13.31 -21.61
C LEU A 212 -5.27 -14.22 -22.28
N ASN A 213 -6.55 -14.09 -21.91
CA ASN A 213 -7.62 -14.91 -22.49
C ASN A 213 -7.84 -14.54 -23.96
N ALA A 214 -7.73 -13.26 -24.31
CA ALA A 214 -7.85 -12.81 -25.70
C ALA A 214 -6.72 -13.37 -26.59
N THR A 215 -5.50 -13.53 -26.05
CA THR A 215 -4.40 -14.18 -26.79
C THR A 215 -4.65 -15.68 -26.98
N GLU A 216 -5.17 -16.37 -25.97
CA GLU A 216 -5.55 -17.79 -26.10
C GLU A 216 -6.68 -17.97 -27.13
N GLN A 217 -7.72 -17.15 -27.06
CA GLN A 217 -8.82 -17.14 -28.05
C GLN A 217 -8.29 -16.83 -29.46
N HIS A 218 -7.34 -15.91 -29.59
CA HIS A 218 -6.71 -15.60 -30.87
C HIS A 218 -6.00 -16.83 -31.47
N LEU A 219 -5.25 -17.58 -30.65
CA LEU A 219 -4.57 -18.81 -31.07
C LEU A 219 -5.58 -19.90 -31.47
N GLU A 220 -6.72 -19.99 -30.78
CA GLU A 220 -7.79 -20.93 -31.11
C GLU A 220 -8.47 -20.58 -32.44
N CYS A 221 -8.76 -19.30 -32.69
CA CYS A 221 -9.47 -18.86 -33.89
C CYS A 221 -8.59 -18.79 -35.14
N ASN A 222 -7.30 -18.46 -35.01
CA ASN A 222 -6.40 -18.18 -36.14
C ASN A 222 -5.32 -19.24 -36.34
N GLY A 223 -5.26 -20.24 -35.45
CA GLY A 223 -4.20 -21.23 -35.41
C GLY A 223 -2.96 -20.74 -34.67
N ARG A 224 -2.03 -21.67 -34.44
CA ARG A 224 -0.78 -21.41 -33.71
C ARG A 224 0.31 -20.95 -34.67
N PRO A 225 0.80 -19.70 -34.58
CA PRO A 225 1.95 -19.26 -35.37
C PRO A 225 3.24 -19.94 -34.90
N GLN A 226 4.32 -19.75 -35.66
CA GLN A 226 5.65 -20.17 -35.22
C GLN A 226 6.04 -19.42 -33.94
N SER A 227 6.57 -20.16 -32.96
CA SER A 227 7.07 -19.58 -31.71
C SER A 227 8.36 -18.80 -31.99
N LEU A 228 8.45 -17.57 -31.48
CA LEU A 228 9.61 -16.68 -31.65
C LEU A 228 10.42 -16.54 -30.35
N PRO A 229 11.70 -16.16 -30.44
CA PRO A 229 12.45 -15.72 -29.27
C PRO A 229 11.82 -14.46 -28.64
N ILE A 230 11.80 -14.36 -27.30
CA ILE A 230 11.17 -13.25 -26.56
C ILE A 230 11.71 -11.90 -27.03
N LEU A 231 13.04 -11.79 -27.21
CA LEU A 231 13.67 -10.54 -27.64
C LEU A 231 13.34 -10.16 -29.09
N SER A 232 13.01 -11.13 -29.94
CA SER A 232 12.49 -10.86 -31.29
C SER A 232 11.09 -10.25 -31.22
N ILE A 233 10.22 -10.78 -30.37
CA ILE A 233 8.86 -10.23 -30.14
C ILE A 233 8.94 -8.80 -29.57
N VAL A 234 9.88 -8.56 -28.65
CA VAL A 234 10.18 -7.22 -28.11
C VAL A 234 10.57 -6.23 -29.20
N ASP A 235 11.36 -6.66 -30.19
CA ASP A 235 11.74 -5.83 -31.33
C ASP A 235 10.57 -5.61 -32.30
N GLU A 236 9.73 -6.62 -32.56
CA GLU A 236 8.52 -6.49 -33.37
C GLU A 236 7.54 -5.47 -32.75
N MET A 237 7.26 -5.58 -31.45
CA MET A 237 6.40 -4.65 -30.71
C MET A 237 6.94 -3.21 -30.74
N ARG A 238 8.27 -3.06 -30.70
CA ARG A 238 8.93 -1.74 -30.79
C ARG A 238 8.82 -1.14 -32.20
N LEU A 239 8.82 -1.98 -33.24
CA LEU A 239 8.70 -1.55 -34.64
C LEU A 239 7.24 -1.31 -35.05
N ASP A 240 6.28 -1.90 -34.34
CA ASP A 240 4.86 -1.63 -34.51
C ASP A 240 4.51 -0.19 -34.05
N PRO A 241 4.09 0.70 -34.96
CA PRO A 241 3.82 2.09 -34.62
C PRO A 241 2.57 2.29 -33.74
N VAL A 242 1.64 1.33 -33.70
CA VAL A 242 0.45 1.39 -32.85
C VAL A 242 0.84 1.02 -31.43
N VAL A 243 1.56 -0.10 -31.25
CA VAL A 243 1.99 -0.57 -29.92
C VAL A 243 3.03 0.37 -29.31
N SER A 244 4.09 0.71 -30.05
CA SER A 244 5.21 1.53 -29.53
C SER A 244 4.82 2.96 -29.15
N LYS A 245 3.76 3.52 -29.75
CA LYS A 245 3.26 4.88 -29.47
C LYS A 245 2.00 4.90 -28.61
N ALA A 246 1.52 3.74 -28.16
CA ALA A 246 0.31 3.63 -27.34
C ALA A 246 0.44 4.37 -26.00
N VAL A 247 1.67 4.46 -25.47
CA VAL A 247 1.96 5.10 -24.18
C VAL A 247 2.93 6.27 -24.38
N GLY A 248 2.60 7.41 -23.78
CA GLY A 248 3.39 8.64 -23.85
C GLY A 248 3.70 9.25 -22.47
N PRO A 249 4.51 10.34 -22.44
CA PRO A 249 4.92 10.99 -21.20
C PRO A 249 3.78 11.58 -20.36
N GLU A 250 2.67 11.95 -21.00
CA GLU A 250 1.48 12.53 -20.37
C GLU A 250 0.56 11.48 -19.72
N ASP A 251 0.79 10.19 -19.98
CA ASP A 251 0.02 9.12 -19.37
C ASP A 251 0.40 8.96 -17.89
N GLY A 252 -0.62 8.84 -17.04
CA GLY A 252 -0.49 8.70 -15.59
C GLY A 252 0.18 7.38 -15.17
N ASN A 253 0.19 7.08 -13.86
CA ASN A 253 0.95 5.94 -13.33
C ASN A 253 0.41 4.57 -13.79
N ASN A 254 -0.89 4.45 -14.08
CA ASN A 254 -1.51 3.20 -14.52
C ASN A 254 -1.47 3.02 -16.06
N ARG A 255 -0.27 3.14 -16.64
CA ARG A 255 -0.06 3.17 -18.10
C ARG A 255 -0.55 1.91 -18.83
N MET A 256 -0.50 0.77 -18.16
CA MET A 256 -0.94 -0.51 -18.73
C MET A 256 -2.44 -0.49 -19.00
N ALA A 257 -3.26 -0.33 -17.96
CA ALA A 257 -4.71 -0.38 -18.10
C ALA A 257 -5.30 0.91 -18.71
N ASP A 258 -4.77 2.09 -18.36
CA ASP A 258 -5.38 3.36 -18.78
C ASP A 258 -4.90 3.90 -20.13
N ALA A 259 -3.78 3.38 -20.66
CA ALA A 259 -3.26 3.77 -21.97
C ALA A 259 -3.07 2.58 -22.92
N LEU A 260 -2.14 1.67 -22.63
CA LEU A 260 -1.76 0.61 -23.57
C LEU A 260 -2.94 -0.27 -23.98
N LEU A 261 -3.64 -0.89 -23.02
CA LEU A 261 -4.73 -1.82 -23.32
C LEU A 261 -5.91 -1.11 -24.01
N LYS A 262 -6.22 0.12 -23.64
CA LYS A 262 -7.29 0.90 -24.29
C LYS A 262 -6.96 1.29 -25.73
N ARG A 263 -5.68 1.51 -26.07
CA ARG A 263 -5.26 2.08 -27.36
C ARG A 263 -4.72 1.05 -28.34
N ALA A 264 -4.15 -0.05 -27.87
CA ALA A 264 -3.39 -0.98 -28.73
C ALA A 264 -3.61 -2.47 -28.41
N LEU A 265 -4.62 -2.84 -27.60
CA LEU A 265 -4.86 -4.26 -27.25
C LEU A 265 -5.02 -5.17 -28.48
N LYS A 266 -5.73 -4.71 -29.52
CA LYS A 266 -5.98 -5.53 -30.71
C LYS A 266 -4.69 -5.82 -31.48
N GLU A 267 -3.83 -4.83 -31.60
CA GLU A 267 -2.53 -4.92 -32.26
C GLU A 267 -1.50 -5.65 -31.40
N LEU A 268 -1.64 -5.59 -30.07
CA LEU A 268 -0.78 -6.28 -29.12
C LEU A 268 -0.98 -7.80 -29.13
N ILE A 269 -2.23 -8.28 -29.26
CA ILE A 269 -2.58 -9.71 -29.18
C ILE A 269 -1.77 -10.60 -30.17
N PRO A 270 -1.65 -10.26 -31.47
CA PRO A 270 -0.83 -11.02 -32.40
C PRO A 270 0.63 -11.18 -31.95
N HIS A 271 1.25 -10.10 -31.43
CA HIS A 271 2.63 -10.16 -30.90
C HIS A 271 2.74 -11.12 -29.71
N LEU A 272 1.79 -11.07 -28.78
CA LEU A 272 1.75 -11.96 -27.61
C LEU A 272 1.56 -13.44 -28.00
N SER A 273 0.87 -13.71 -29.12
CA SER A 273 0.60 -15.07 -29.61
C SER A 273 1.84 -15.80 -30.12
N HIS A 274 2.92 -15.07 -30.44
CA HIS A 274 4.18 -15.66 -30.88
C HIS A 274 4.93 -16.39 -29.75
N PHE A 275 4.70 -16.08 -28.48
CA PHE A 275 5.33 -16.85 -27.41
C PHE A 275 4.45 -18.05 -27.03
N GLN A 276 4.98 -19.25 -27.29
CA GLN A 276 4.35 -20.53 -27.01
C GLN A 276 5.37 -21.53 -26.48
N VAL A 277 4.93 -22.41 -25.59
CA VAL A 277 5.72 -23.47 -24.96
C VAL A 277 5.18 -24.82 -25.41
N LYS A 278 6.05 -25.66 -25.99
CA LYS A 278 5.72 -27.05 -26.31
C LYS A 278 5.56 -27.82 -25.00
N ARG A 279 4.64 -28.79 -24.99
CA ARG A 279 4.33 -29.63 -23.83
C ARG A 279 5.38 -30.72 -23.61
N THR A 280 6.64 -30.34 -23.49
CA THR A 280 7.78 -31.22 -23.20
C THR A 280 8.64 -30.57 -22.13
N GLU A 281 9.26 -31.39 -21.27
CA GLU A 281 10.15 -30.89 -20.22
C GLU A 281 11.37 -30.14 -20.78
N GLU A 282 11.88 -30.58 -21.94
CA GLU A 282 12.99 -29.93 -22.64
C GLU A 282 12.65 -28.50 -23.08
N ASP A 283 11.50 -28.31 -23.74
CA ASP A 283 11.09 -26.98 -24.20
C ASP A 283 10.69 -26.08 -23.03
N LEU A 284 10.02 -26.64 -22.01
CA LEU A 284 9.70 -25.92 -20.78
C LEU A 284 10.97 -25.41 -20.08
N ALA A 285 12.00 -26.26 -19.94
CA ALA A 285 13.27 -25.88 -19.34
C ALA A 285 13.98 -24.79 -20.16
N ARG A 286 14.08 -24.96 -21.48
CA ARG A 286 14.66 -23.96 -22.39
C ARG A 286 13.92 -22.62 -22.28
N LYS A 287 12.58 -22.62 -22.38
CA LYS A 287 11.75 -21.42 -22.36
C LYS A 287 11.78 -20.72 -20.99
N THR A 288 11.97 -21.48 -19.91
CA THR A 288 12.21 -20.91 -18.57
C THR A 288 13.52 -20.14 -18.53
N ALA A 289 14.60 -20.72 -19.06
CA ALA A 289 15.89 -20.06 -19.18
C ALA A 289 15.81 -18.83 -20.10
N GLU A 290 15.09 -18.93 -21.22
CA GLU A 290 14.88 -17.82 -22.15
C GLU A 290 14.13 -16.64 -21.48
N MET A 291 13.11 -16.93 -20.66
CA MET A 291 12.40 -15.90 -19.89
C MET A 291 13.35 -15.19 -18.91
N LEU A 292 14.13 -15.93 -18.10
CA LEU A 292 15.10 -15.35 -17.15
C LEU A 292 16.10 -14.45 -17.88
N GLN A 293 16.62 -14.93 -19.00
CA GLN A 293 17.56 -14.22 -19.86
C GLN A 293 16.96 -12.93 -20.42
N ALA A 294 15.74 -12.99 -20.97
CA ALA A 294 15.06 -11.83 -21.54
C ALA A 294 14.71 -10.79 -20.45
N SER A 295 14.21 -11.21 -19.29
CA SER A 295 13.92 -10.30 -18.17
C SER A 295 15.19 -9.59 -17.67
N ALA A 296 16.31 -10.32 -17.52
CA ALA A 296 17.60 -9.75 -17.12
C ALA A 296 18.11 -8.76 -18.18
N TYR A 297 18.05 -9.16 -19.46
CA TYR A 297 18.51 -8.33 -20.58
C TYR A 297 17.68 -7.04 -20.71
N ILE A 298 16.35 -7.12 -20.65
CA ILE A 298 15.48 -5.94 -20.72
C ILE A 298 15.75 -4.98 -19.54
N CYS A 299 15.87 -5.52 -18.32
CA CYS A 299 16.13 -4.72 -17.12
C CYS A 299 17.46 -3.95 -17.22
N GLY A 300 18.52 -4.59 -17.75
CA GLY A 300 19.83 -3.97 -17.93
C GLY A 300 19.95 -3.05 -19.16
N ALA A 301 19.31 -3.40 -20.27
CA ALA A 301 19.55 -2.78 -21.57
C ALA A 301 18.58 -1.65 -21.93
N ALA A 302 17.42 -1.52 -21.27
CA ALA A 302 16.40 -0.52 -21.61
C ALA A 302 16.78 0.94 -21.28
N GLN A 303 17.97 1.15 -20.71
CA GLN A 303 18.40 2.44 -20.20
C GLN A 303 18.92 3.33 -21.34
N HIS A 304 18.37 4.54 -21.46
CA HIS A 304 18.77 5.48 -22.51
C HIS A 304 20.28 5.87 -22.36
N PRO A 305 21.13 5.77 -23.40
CA PRO A 305 22.59 5.98 -23.29
C PRO A 305 23.06 7.36 -22.80
N ARG A 306 22.26 8.42 -23.02
CA ARG A 306 22.46 9.77 -22.47
C ARG A 306 22.11 9.93 -20.98
N LYS A 307 21.72 8.86 -20.29
CA LYS A 307 21.34 8.86 -18.88
C LYS A 307 22.28 7.96 -18.09
N VAL A 308 22.47 8.29 -16.82
CA VAL A 308 23.21 7.44 -15.89
C VAL A 308 22.49 6.12 -15.72
N GLU A 309 23.26 5.05 -15.52
CA GLU A 309 22.74 3.71 -15.39
C GLU A 309 21.85 3.58 -14.15
N ALA A 310 20.58 3.22 -14.37
CA ALA A 310 19.60 3.00 -13.32
C ALA A 310 18.56 1.99 -13.80
N LEU A 311 18.25 1.01 -12.92
CA LEU A 311 17.19 0.05 -13.21
C LEU A 311 15.82 0.71 -13.09
N ASP A 312 14.93 0.35 -14.01
CA ASP A 312 13.55 0.82 -13.98
C ASP A 312 12.72 0.01 -12.98
N PHE A 313 11.93 0.73 -12.17
CA PHE A 313 11.14 0.12 -11.10
C PHE A 313 10.05 -0.82 -11.62
N VAL A 314 9.52 -0.60 -12.82
CA VAL A 314 8.45 -1.45 -13.37
C VAL A 314 9.05 -2.69 -14.04
N THR A 315 10.09 -2.54 -14.88
CA THR A 315 10.67 -3.71 -15.57
C THR A 315 11.34 -4.69 -14.62
N LEU A 316 11.90 -4.24 -13.50
CA LEU A 316 12.53 -5.15 -12.54
C LEU A 316 11.55 -6.21 -12.01
N HIS A 317 10.24 -5.93 -11.99
CA HIS A 317 9.24 -6.89 -11.51
C HIS A 317 9.18 -8.14 -12.39
N THR A 318 9.39 -7.99 -13.70
CA THR A 318 9.45 -9.12 -14.64
C THR A 318 10.58 -10.09 -14.26
N LEU A 319 11.75 -9.55 -13.85
CA LEU A 319 12.91 -10.30 -13.41
C LEU A 319 12.73 -10.88 -12.00
N THR A 320 12.23 -10.10 -11.05
CA THR A 320 12.02 -10.59 -9.68
C THR A 320 10.94 -11.66 -9.58
N ALA A 321 10.00 -11.71 -10.52
CA ALA A 321 9.05 -12.81 -10.63
C ALA A 321 9.62 -14.03 -11.39
N ALA A 322 10.57 -13.82 -12.31
CA ALA A 322 11.16 -14.89 -13.11
C ALA A 322 11.92 -15.93 -12.27
N VAL A 323 12.53 -15.51 -11.15
CA VAL A 323 13.31 -16.38 -10.23
C VAL A 323 12.55 -17.61 -9.74
N PHE A 324 11.21 -17.56 -9.71
CA PHE A 324 10.38 -18.63 -9.15
C PHE A 324 9.99 -19.71 -10.17
N PHE A 325 10.12 -19.45 -11.47
CA PHE A 325 9.71 -20.41 -12.50
C PHE A 325 10.50 -21.73 -12.49
N PRO A 326 11.80 -21.75 -12.18
CA PRO A 326 12.51 -23.01 -11.96
C PRO A 326 11.90 -23.86 -10.82
N THR A 327 11.37 -23.24 -9.76
CA THR A 327 10.65 -23.92 -8.67
C THR A 327 9.26 -24.38 -9.10
N ILE A 328 8.48 -23.50 -9.75
CA ILE A 328 7.12 -23.79 -10.24
C ILE A 328 7.17 -24.97 -11.22
N ASN A 329 8.14 -24.97 -12.14
CA ASN A 329 8.24 -26.00 -13.18
C ASN A 329 8.74 -27.35 -12.65
N ARG A 330 9.30 -27.40 -11.44
CA ARG A 330 9.66 -28.64 -10.72
C ARG A 330 8.52 -29.22 -9.88
N GLN A 331 7.36 -28.57 -9.82
CA GLN A 331 6.19 -29.10 -9.11
C GLN A 331 5.59 -30.26 -9.91
N GLU A 332 6.01 -31.50 -9.63
CA GLU A 332 5.57 -32.71 -10.36
C GLU A 332 4.06 -32.98 -10.26
N TRP A 333 3.40 -32.42 -9.24
CA TRP A 333 1.95 -32.51 -9.10
C TRP A 333 1.18 -31.60 -10.08
N MET A 334 1.84 -30.62 -10.70
CA MET A 334 1.28 -29.83 -11.79
C MET A 334 1.53 -30.53 -13.14
N SER A 335 0.49 -30.63 -13.97
CA SER A 335 0.65 -31.16 -15.32
C SER A 335 1.60 -30.29 -16.16
N ILE A 336 2.19 -30.88 -17.21
CA ILE A 336 3.05 -30.13 -18.13
C ILE A 336 2.25 -29.02 -18.84
N GLU A 337 0.96 -29.23 -19.08
CA GLU A 337 0.05 -28.24 -19.65
C GLU A 337 -0.09 -27.01 -18.74
N THR A 338 -0.31 -27.21 -17.44
CA THR A 338 -0.43 -26.12 -16.47
C THR A 338 0.88 -25.35 -16.34
N ARG A 339 2.02 -26.05 -16.24
CA ARG A 339 3.35 -25.43 -16.14
C ARG A 339 3.69 -24.61 -17.41
N ALA A 340 3.41 -25.18 -18.59
CA ALA A 340 3.57 -24.47 -19.87
C ALA A 340 2.67 -23.23 -19.96
N ARG A 341 1.39 -23.34 -19.60
CA ARG A 341 0.44 -22.21 -19.62
C ARG A 341 0.85 -21.09 -18.67
N LEU A 342 1.30 -21.41 -17.45
CA LEU A 342 1.82 -20.43 -16.50
C LEU A 342 3.03 -19.68 -17.06
N LEU A 343 3.96 -20.38 -17.72
CA LEU A 343 5.12 -19.76 -18.35
C LEU A 343 4.72 -18.87 -19.53
N GLU A 344 3.77 -19.31 -20.37
CA GLU A 344 3.22 -18.48 -21.44
C GLU A 344 2.58 -17.20 -20.89
N TRP A 345 1.74 -17.31 -19.86
CA TRP A 345 1.05 -16.17 -19.26
C TRP A 345 2.01 -15.19 -18.60
N LYS A 346 3.05 -15.69 -17.96
CA LYS A 346 4.13 -14.87 -17.41
C LYS A 346 4.84 -14.08 -18.50
N VAL A 347 5.30 -14.74 -19.56
CA VAL A 347 6.04 -14.04 -20.63
C VAL A 347 5.14 -13.05 -21.38
N ARG A 348 3.88 -13.40 -21.63
CA ARG A 348 2.91 -12.44 -22.19
C ARG A 348 2.75 -11.22 -21.29
N SER A 349 2.65 -11.42 -19.97
CA SER A 349 2.58 -10.31 -19.00
C SER A 349 3.85 -9.45 -18.97
N ASP A 350 5.03 -10.05 -19.14
CA ASP A 350 6.29 -9.32 -19.26
C ASP A 350 6.33 -8.45 -20.53
N LEU A 351 5.88 -9.00 -21.66
CA LEU A 351 5.78 -8.28 -22.94
C LEU A 351 4.81 -7.10 -22.84
N VAL A 352 3.64 -7.29 -22.22
CA VAL A 352 2.69 -6.19 -21.94
C VAL A 352 3.33 -5.15 -21.02
N THR A 353 4.09 -5.57 -20.01
CA THR A 353 4.81 -4.65 -19.11
C THR A 353 5.86 -3.82 -19.87
N TYR A 354 6.62 -4.44 -20.77
CA TYR A 354 7.56 -3.73 -21.64
C TYR A 354 6.86 -2.72 -22.56
N ALA A 355 5.74 -3.11 -23.19
CA ALA A 355 4.96 -2.18 -24.01
C ALA A 355 4.36 -1.03 -23.20
N ALA A 356 3.95 -1.28 -21.95
CA ALA A 356 3.38 -0.25 -21.07
C ALA A 356 4.40 0.83 -20.69
N LEU A 357 5.68 0.60 -20.95
CA LEU A 357 6.76 1.58 -20.78
C LEU A 357 7.16 2.27 -22.10
N GLY A 358 6.37 2.10 -23.16
CA GLY A 358 6.58 2.73 -24.46
C GLY A 358 7.62 2.03 -25.32
N CYS A 359 7.80 0.72 -25.15
CA CYS A 359 8.73 -0.12 -25.93
C CYS A 359 10.16 0.47 -26.00
N PRO A 360 10.84 0.71 -24.86
CA PRO A 360 12.16 1.33 -24.86
C PRO A 360 13.16 0.51 -25.67
N LYS A 361 13.94 1.18 -26.53
CA LYS A 361 15.03 0.53 -27.26
C LYS A 361 16.03 -0.08 -26.27
N LEU A 362 16.45 -1.32 -26.53
CA LEU A 362 17.46 -2.03 -25.76
C LEU A 362 18.86 -1.74 -26.29
N TYR A 363 19.80 -1.46 -25.39
CA TYR A 363 21.18 -1.09 -25.69
C TYR A 363 22.14 -2.09 -25.02
N PRO A 364 22.59 -3.16 -25.72
CA PRO A 364 23.46 -4.17 -25.13
C PRO A 364 24.77 -3.62 -24.55
N ASP A 365 25.34 -2.58 -25.16
CA ASP A 365 26.55 -1.90 -24.67
C ASP A 365 26.39 -1.31 -23.25
N ARG A 366 25.16 -1.08 -22.78
CA ARG A 366 24.89 -0.65 -21.41
C ARG A 366 25.26 -1.71 -20.39
N ILE A 367 25.26 -2.98 -20.80
CA ILE A 367 25.61 -4.12 -19.97
C ILE A 367 27.08 -4.47 -20.21
N THR A 368 27.44 -4.79 -21.45
CA THR A 368 28.74 -5.39 -21.80
C THR A 368 29.94 -4.45 -21.62
N ARG A 369 29.69 -3.13 -21.58
CA ARG A 369 30.73 -2.11 -21.34
C ARG A 369 30.60 -1.43 -19.98
N TYR A 370 29.67 -1.88 -19.13
CA TYR A 370 29.51 -1.30 -17.81
C TYR A 370 30.76 -1.55 -16.98
N GLN A 371 31.23 -0.51 -16.29
CA GLN A 371 32.35 -0.61 -15.37
C GLN A 371 31.81 -0.43 -13.94
N PRO A 372 31.76 -1.50 -13.14
CA PRO A 372 31.41 -1.42 -11.73
C PRO A 372 32.24 -0.38 -10.99
N LYS A 373 31.61 0.40 -10.11
CA LYS A 373 32.31 1.40 -9.28
C LYS A 373 33.30 0.77 -8.31
N GLN A 374 32.96 -0.41 -7.79
CA GLN A 374 33.83 -1.22 -6.95
C GLN A 374 34.39 -2.36 -7.81
N VAL A 375 35.65 -2.74 -7.57
CA VAL A 375 36.26 -3.88 -8.29
C VAL A 375 35.41 -5.12 -8.03
N ALA A 376 34.91 -5.73 -9.10
CA ALA A 376 34.09 -6.93 -9.01
C ALA A 376 34.92 -8.11 -8.47
N THR A 377 34.69 -8.48 -7.20
CA THR A 377 35.35 -9.64 -6.57
C THR A 377 34.49 -10.90 -6.60
N GLY A 378 33.30 -10.85 -7.22
CA GLY A 378 32.36 -11.97 -7.33
C GLY A 378 31.04 -11.77 -6.58
N TRP A 379 30.16 -12.76 -6.68
CA TRP A 379 28.83 -12.76 -6.04
C TRP A 379 28.83 -12.45 -4.53
N PRO A 380 29.75 -12.98 -3.70
CA PRO A 380 29.73 -12.72 -2.25
C PRO A 380 29.81 -11.23 -1.89
N ASP A 381 30.47 -10.41 -2.71
CA ASP A 381 30.55 -8.96 -2.49
C ASP A 381 29.20 -8.27 -2.75
N VAL A 382 28.60 -8.54 -3.90
CA VAL A 382 27.30 -7.98 -4.29
C VAL A 382 26.21 -8.42 -3.33
N VAL A 383 26.21 -9.69 -2.93
CA VAL A 383 25.27 -10.24 -1.96
C VAL A 383 25.41 -9.55 -0.61
N ARG A 384 26.63 -9.36 -0.11
CA ARG A 384 26.88 -8.64 1.15
C ARG A 384 26.35 -7.21 1.08
N ARG A 385 26.58 -6.49 -0.03
CA ARG A 385 26.07 -5.13 -0.23
C ARG A 385 24.54 -5.09 -0.26
N ALA A 386 23.91 -6.03 -0.97
CA ALA A 386 22.46 -6.13 -1.07
C ALA A 386 21.79 -6.46 0.27
N ARG A 387 22.43 -7.26 1.13
CA ARG A 387 21.91 -7.62 2.46
C ARG A 387 21.75 -6.46 3.43
N VAL A 388 22.67 -5.50 3.34
CA VAL A 388 22.73 -4.36 4.28
C VAL A 388 22.13 -3.08 3.70
N TYR A 389 21.82 -3.07 2.40
CA TYR A 389 21.19 -1.92 1.76
C TYR A 389 19.73 -1.79 2.21
N GLN A 390 19.38 -0.61 2.73
CA GLN A 390 18.04 -0.35 3.25
C GLN A 390 17.10 0.14 2.14
N ASP A 391 16.24 -0.75 1.66
CA ASP A 391 15.10 -0.45 0.80
C ASP A 391 13.85 -1.26 1.20
N ASP A 392 12.86 -1.29 0.31
CA ASP A 392 11.64 -2.09 0.42
C ASP A 392 11.80 -3.53 -0.11
N GLY A 393 13.02 -3.98 -0.41
CA GLY A 393 13.34 -5.35 -0.79
C GLY A 393 13.44 -5.61 -2.30
N HIS A 394 13.34 -4.58 -3.15
CA HIS A 394 13.51 -4.77 -4.60
C HIS A 394 14.95 -5.10 -4.97
N THR A 395 15.93 -4.45 -4.34
CA THR A 395 17.35 -4.63 -4.67
C THR A 395 17.78 -6.07 -4.47
N CYS A 396 17.56 -6.64 -3.28
CA CYS A 396 17.95 -8.01 -2.99
C CYS A 396 17.23 -9.03 -3.88
N LYS A 397 15.95 -8.78 -4.25
CA LYS A 397 15.21 -9.63 -5.19
C LYS A 397 15.85 -9.65 -6.57
N VAL A 398 16.30 -8.49 -7.08
CA VAL A 398 17.01 -8.41 -8.36
C VAL A 398 18.34 -9.17 -8.30
N ILE A 399 19.13 -8.99 -7.23
CA ILE A 399 20.40 -9.71 -7.07
C ILE A 399 20.18 -11.23 -7.07
N ARG A 400 19.21 -11.70 -6.29
CA ARG A 400 18.85 -13.13 -6.24
C ARG A 400 18.35 -13.65 -7.59
N ALA A 401 17.54 -12.89 -8.30
CA ALA A 401 17.05 -13.26 -9.63
C ALA A 401 18.17 -13.34 -10.67
N LEU A 402 19.17 -12.45 -10.61
CA LEU A 402 20.34 -12.50 -11.50
C LEU A 402 21.24 -13.70 -11.21
N MET A 403 21.40 -14.10 -9.94
CA MET A 403 22.09 -15.35 -9.58
C MET A 403 21.38 -16.56 -10.20
N CYS A 404 20.05 -16.61 -10.06
CA CYS A 404 19.24 -17.68 -10.66
C CYS A 404 19.37 -17.71 -12.19
N ALA A 405 19.30 -16.54 -12.83
CA ALA A 405 19.43 -16.44 -14.28
C ALA A 405 20.82 -16.88 -14.75
N GLU A 406 21.91 -16.52 -14.06
CA GLU A 406 23.25 -17.00 -14.38
C GLU A 406 23.31 -18.54 -14.43
N ASP A 407 22.83 -19.20 -13.39
CA ASP A 407 22.88 -20.66 -13.27
C ASP A 407 21.97 -21.37 -14.29
N VAL A 408 20.73 -20.90 -14.42
CA VAL A 408 19.71 -21.54 -15.27
C VAL A 408 19.97 -21.30 -16.76
N CYS A 409 20.53 -20.15 -17.13
CA CYS A 409 20.82 -19.82 -18.52
C CYS A 409 22.17 -20.39 -19.00
N GLN A 410 23.09 -20.76 -18.09
CA GLN A 410 24.42 -21.24 -18.46
C GLN A 410 24.43 -22.36 -19.53
N PRO A 411 23.56 -23.39 -19.49
CA PRO A 411 23.55 -24.44 -20.50
C PRO A 411 23.19 -23.98 -21.93
N PHE A 412 22.58 -22.80 -22.06
CA PHE A 412 22.07 -22.25 -23.33
C PHE A 412 22.86 -21.02 -23.82
N GLU A 413 24.00 -20.72 -23.17
CA GLU A 413 24.83 -19.58 -23.55
C GLU A 413 25.27 -19.67 -25.02
N GLY A 414 25.04 -18.59 -25.78
CA GLY A 414 25.40 -18.50 -27.20
C GLY A 414 24.32 -18.98 -28.17
N GLU A 415 23.21 -19.51 -27.68
CA GLU A 415 22.06 -19.84 -28.52
C GLU A 415 21.18 -18.63 -28.84
N GLU A 416 20.31 -18.77 -29.85
CA GLU A 416 19.31 -17.74 -30.17
C GLU A 416 18.37 -17.48 -28.98
N GLY A 417 18.16 -16.20 -28.66
CA GLY A 417 17.43 -15.76 -27.47
C GLY A 417 18.32 -15.58 -26.23
N PHE A 418 19.60 -15.96 -26.29
CA PHE A 418 20.54 -15.90 -25.17
C PHE A 418 21.71 -14.92 -25.35
N PRO A 419 21.48 -13.60 -25.30
CA PRO A 419 22.52 -12.60 -25.54
C PRO A 419 23.50 -12.36 -24.37
N LEU A 420 23.10 -12.61 -23.12
CA LEU A 420 23.96 -12.43 -21.95
C LEU A 420 24.85 -13.66 -21.75
N LYS A 421 26.12 -13.42 -21.45
CA LYS A 421 27.08 -14.42 -21.00
C LYS A 421 27.08 -14.50 -19.48
N LYS A 422 27.65 -15.57 -18.93
CA LYS A 422 27.82 -15.76 -17.48
C LYS A 422 28.32 -14.50 -16.75
N ALA A 423 29.39 -13.87 -17.24
CA ALA A 423 29.97 -12.68 -16.61
C ALA A 423 29.08 -11.42 -16.67
N ASP A 424 28.12 -11.36 -17.60
CA ASP A 424 27.24 -10.20 -17.75
C ASP A 424 26.22 -10.12 -16.60
N PHE A 425 25.81 -11.26 -16.02
CA PHE A 425 24.89 -11.28 -14.88
C PHE A 425 25.49 -10.63 -13.63
N LEU A 426 26.75 -10.99 -13.29
CA LEU A 426 27.47 -10.33 -12.22
C LEU A 426 27.68 -8.83 -12.50
N THR A 427 27.92 -8.46 -13.77
CA THR A 427 28.03 -7.06 -14.20
C THR A 427 26.72 -6.30 -13.97
N LEU A 428 25.57 -6.89 -14.31
CA LEU A 428 24.24 -6.35 -14.02
C LEU A 428 23.98 -6.25 -12.51
N ALA A 429 24.46 -7.20 -11.73
CA ALA A 429 24.31 -7.20 -10.28
C ALA A 429 25.08 -6.02 -9.66
N HIS A 430 26.30 -5.74 -10.14
CA HIS A 430 27.03 -4.54 -9.78
C HIS A 430 26.33 -3.26 -10.24
N MET A 431 25.82 -3.21 -11.47
CA MET A 431 25.05 -2.06 -11.97
C MET A 431 23.81 -1.79 -11.09
N THR A 432 23.13 -2.85 -10.64
CA THR A 432 22.00 -2.76 -9.70
C THR A 432 22.42 -2.07 -8.42
N MET A 433 23.48 -2.56 -7.77
CA MET A 433 23.97 -1.99 -6.52
C MET A 433 24.46 -0.56 -6.69
N ASP A 434 25.26 -0.28 -7.72
CA ASP A 434 25.77 1.06 -8.00
C ASP A 434 24.64 2.05 -8.33
N SER A 435 23.55 1.56 -8.93
CA SER A 435 22.34 2.35 -9.20
C SER A 435 21.65 2.80 -7.92
N VAL A 436 21.49 1.90 -6.95
CA VAL A 436 20.74 2.15 -5.71
C VAL A 436 21.59 2.82 -4.63
N GLU A 437 22.85 2.40 -4.44
CA GLU A 437 23.77 2.99 -3.46
C GLU A 437 24.08 4.46 -3.77
N ARG A 438 24.03 4.83 -5.04
CA ARG A 438 24.15 6.23 -5.45
C ARG A 438 23.05 7.11 -4.87
N MET A 439 21.90 6.55 -4.47
CA MET A 439 20.84 7.28 -3.76
C MET A 439 21.21 7.61 -2.30
N LEU A 440 22.26 7.00 -1.76
CA LEU A 440 22.80 7.31 -0.43
C LEU A 440 23.75 8.50 -0.44
N ASP A 441 24.25 8.91 -1.61
CA ASP A 441 25.10 10.10 -1.74
C ASP A 441 24.25 11.36 -1.53
N PRO A 442 24.52 12.17 -0.48
CA PRO A 442 23.77 13.40 -0.22
C PRO A 442 23.86 14.42 -1.36
N ASN A 443 24.89 14.34 -2.19
CA ASN A 443 25.10 15.20 -3.36
C ASN A 443 24.42 14.65 -4.61
N TRP A 444 23.90 13.42 -4.57
CA TRP A 444 23.19 12.84 -5.70
C TRP A 444 21.82 13.50 -5.83
N VAL A 445 21.74 14.42 -6.78
CA VAL A 445 20.50 15.13 -7.13
C VAL A 445 19.53 14.17 -7.80
N ARG A 446 18.73 13.44 -7.02
CA ARG A 446 17.67 12.60 -7.58
C ARG A 446 16.39 13.37 -7.94
N GLN A 447 16.27 14.65 -7.61
CA GLN A 447 14.94 15.20 -7.40
C GLN A 447 14.79 16.58 -8.04
N THR A 448 14.08 16.62 -9.17
CA THR A 448 13.11 17.70 -9.33
C THR A 448 12.20 17.64 -8.10
N GLU A 449 11.85 18.80 -7.53
CA GLU A 449 10.88 18.92 -6.44
C GLU A 449 9.66 17.99 -6.61
N LYS A 450 9.23 17.76 -7.86
CA LYS A 450 8.17 16.83 -8.28
C LYS A 450 8.36 15.37 -7.83
N VAL A 451 9.55 14.78 -7.94
CA VAL A 451 9.79 13.37 -7.57
C VAL A 451 9.93 13.23 -6.05
N LYS A 452 10.48 14.25 -5.40
CA LYS A 452 10.54 14.40 -3.93
C LYS A 452 9.12 14.50 -3.36
N GLN A 453 8.25 15.28 -4.03
CA GLN A 453 6.82 15.38 -3.75
C GLN A 453 6.07 14.08 -4.02
N MET A 454 6.31 13.38 -5.13
CA MET A 454 5.66 12.09 -5.44
C MET A 454 6.07 10.98 -4.47
N SER A 455 7.35 10.91 -4.08
CA SER A 455 7.83 9.90 -3.11
C SER A 455 7.38 10.21 -1.68
N ALA A 456 7.28 11.50 -1.32
CA ALA A 456 6.66 11.94 -0.07
C ALA A 456 5.12 11.77 -0.07
N GLN A 457 4.48 11.84 -1.24
CA GLN A 457 3.04 11.59 -1.42
C GLN A 457 2.73 10.09 -1.39
N GLY A 458 3.56 9.23 -1.99
CA GLY A 458 3.39 7.77 -2.01
C GLY A 458 3.74 7.05 -0.70
N ARG A 459 4.50 7.69 0.20
CA ARG A 459 4.76 7.22 1.57
C ARG A 459 3.83 7.85 2.61
N GLY A 460 2.82 8.59 2.18
CA GLY A 460 2.05 9.49 3.02
C GLY A 460 0.55 9.26 2.94
N GLN A 461 0.08 8.16 3.53
CA GLN A 461 -1.24 7.93 4.13
C GLN A 461 -2.38 8.80 3.55
N HIS A 462 -3.22 8.20 2.71
CA HIS A 462 -4.28 8.92 2.04
C HIS A 462 -5.52 9.26 2.93
N SER A 463 -5.99 10.48 2.67
CA SER A 463 -7.33 11.10 2.72
C SER A 463 -8.20 11.16 4.00
N GLN A 464 -8.17 10.24 4.98
CA GLN A 464 -8.92 10.44 6.26
C GLN A 464 -8.10 11.15 7.36
N VAL A 465 -6.86 11.52 7.04
CA VAL A 465 -5.77 11.69 8.01
C VAL A 465 -5.85 12.99 8.80
N SER A 466 -6.18 14.16 8.23
CA SER A 466 -6.04 15.44 8.96
C SER A 466 -6.93 15.54 10.22
N ALA A 467 -8.19 15.10 10.14
CA ALA A 467 -9.12 15.11 11.28
C ALA A 467 -8.87 13.95 12.27
N ILE A 468 -8.40 12.79 11.78
CA ILE A 468 -7.96 11.68 12.65
C ILE A 468 -6.68 12.08 13.40
N MET A 469 -5.75 12.77 12.74
CA MET A 469 -4.46 13.18 13.30
C MET A 469 -4.59 14.21 14.42
N LEU A 470 -5.47 15.21 14.32
CA LEU A 470 -5.66 16.14 15.45
C LEU A 470 -6.32 15.44 16.65
N ARG A 471 -7.29 14.55 16.42
CA ARG A 471 -7.91 13.76 17.49
C ARG A 471 -6.88 12.88 18.19
N TRP A 472 -6.03 12.21 17.41
CA TRP A 472 -4.93 11.42 17.93
C TRP A 472 -3.90 12.26 18.69
N ALA A 473 -3.47 13.39 18.12
CA ALA A 473 -2.55 14.31 18.76
C ALA A 473 -3.10 14.83 20.10
N LEU A 474 -4.38 15.16 20.15
CA LEU A 474 -5.06 15.61 21.36
C LEU A 474 -5.09 14.51 22.43
N LEU A 475 -5.41 13.28 22.05
CA LEU A 475 -5.38 12.14 22.96
C LEU A 475 -3.97 11.91 23.51
N ASN A 476 -2.95 11.96 22.67
CA ASN A 476 -1.55 11.82 23.11
C ASN A 476 -1.14 12.91 24.10
N VAL A 477 -1.47 14.17 23.84
CA VAL A 477 -1.12 15.26 24.75
C VAL A 477 -1.90 15.14 26.07
N LEU A 478 -3.20 14.82 26.01
CA LEU A 478 -4.00 14.62 27.22
C LEU A 478 -3.48 13.45 28.07
N LEU A 479 -2.97 12.39 27.44
CA LEU A 479 -2.41 11.21 28.12
C LEU A 479 -1.04 11.46 28.78
N GLN A 480 -0.37 12.59 28.49
CA GLN A 480 0.89 12.94 29.17
C GLN A 480 0.69 13.29 30.65
N SER A 481 -0.51 13.72 31.05
CA SER A 481 -0.84 13.96 32.45
C SER A 481 -1.55 12.74 33.05
N PRO A 482 -1.04 12.16 34.16
CA PRO A 482 -1.66 11.01 34.82
C PRO A 482 -2.98 11.36 35.51
N ASP A 483 -3.26 12.65 35.73
CA ASP A 483 -4.46 13.13 36.43
C ASP A 483 -5.68 13.23 35.51
N ASN A 484 -5.49 13.13 34.20
CA ASN A 484 -6.56 13.27 33.22
C ASN A 484 -7.43 12.00 33.15
N GLN A 485 -8.74 12.17 33.07
CA GLN A 485 -9.70 11.14 32.65
C GLN A 485 -10.35 11.60 31.35
N ILE A 486 -10.31 10.74 30.34
CA ILE A 486 -10.64 11.09 28.96
C ILE A 486 -11.88 10.30 28.54
N HIS A 487 -12.93 11.01 28.15
CA HIS A 487 -14.10 10.39 27.53
C HIS A 487 -14.02 10.53 26.00
N ALA A 488 -13.81 9.42 25.30
CA ALA A 488 -13.68 9.39 23.85
C ALA A 488 -15.01 8.98 23.19
N TYR A 489 -15.74 9.95 22.62
CA TYR A 489 -16.99 9.68 21.92
C TYR A 489 -16.76 9.37 20.43
N CYS A 490 -17.28 8.25 19.95
CA CYS A 490 -17.10 7.81 18.56
C CYS A 490 -18.36 7.12 18.01
N ARG A 491 -18.49 7.07 16.69
CA ARG A 491 -19.56 6.31 16.02
C ARG A 491 -19.30 4.81 15.94
N SER A 492 -18.03 4.42 16.13
CA SER A 492 -17.56 3.05 16.03
C SER A 492 -16.39 2.86 16.98
N ALA A 493 -16.64 2.22 18.12
CA ALA A 493 -15.58 1.92 19.09
C ALA A 493 -14.62 0.89 18.52
N SER A 494 -15.12 -0.03 17.69
CA SER A 494 -14.30 -0.98 16.94
C SER A 494 -13.31 -0.29 16.00
N LYS A 495 -13.74 0.75 15.26
CA LYS A 495 -12.83 1.54 14.41
C LYS A 495 -11.80 2.32 15.25
N LEU A 496 -12.19 2.90 16.38
CA LEU A 496 -11.26 3.60 17.28
C LEU A 496 -10.23 2.64 17.88
N ASN A 497 -10.67 1.48 18.39
CA ASN A 497 -9.81 0.44 18.95
C ASN A 497 -8.86 -0.17 17.92
N ARG A 498 -9.28 -0.23 16.65
CA ARG A 498 -8.43 -0.69 15.55
C ARG A 498 -7.35 0.31 15.17
N LEU A 499 -7.68 1.60 15.13
CA LEU A 499 -6.74 2.66 14.73
C LEU A 499 -5.75 3.00 15.86
N HIS A 500 -6.22 2.98 17.11
CA HIS A 500 -5.44 3.36 18.29
C HIS A 500 -5.75 2.44 19.48
N PRO A 501 -5.35 1.15 19.40
CA PRO A 501 -5.59 0.18 20.49
C PRO A 501 -4.95 0.60 21.82
N GLU A 502 -3.82 1.31 21.75
CA GLU A 502 -3.13 1.88 22.90
C GLU A 502 -3.97 2.90 23.66
N ILE A 503 -4.93 3.56 22.99
CA ILE A 503 -5.82 4.56 23.58
C ILE A 503 -7.04 3.88 24.20
N THR A 504 -7.68 2.96 23.47
CA THR A 504 -8.90 2.29 23.93
C THR A 504 -8.67 1.33 25.10
N GLN A 505 -7.44 0.84 25.24
CA GLN A 505 -7.01 0.01 26.38
C GLN A 505 -6.38 0.83 27.50
N HIS A 506 -6.19 2.14 27.32
CA HIS A 506 -5.57 2.98 28.32
C HIS A 506 -6.50 3.17 29.53
N ARG A 507 -5.97 2.96 30.73
CA ARG A 507 -6.75 3.08 31.99
C ARG A 507 -7.40 4.44 32.23
N GLN A 508 -6.88 5.50 31.60
CA GLN A 508 -7.39 6.87 31.70
C GLN A 508 -8.45 7.20 30.63
N VAL A 509 -8.75 6.28 29.71
CA VAL A 509 -9.68 6.53 28.59
C VAL A 509 -10.92 5.64 28.70
N LYS A 510 -12.09 6.27 28.64
CA LYS A 510 -13.39 5.61 28.53
C LYS A 510 -14.00 5.90 27.17
N VAL A 511 -14.23 4.86 26.38
CA VAL A 511 -14.82 4.96 25.04
C VAL A 511 -16.34 4.92 25.13
N TRP A 512 -17.00 5.85 24.43
CA TRP A 512 -18.45 5.93 24.30
C TRP A 512 -18.81 5.78 22.82
N GLU A 513 -19.57 4.73 22.49
CA GLU A 513 -19.97 4.43 21.11
C GLU A 513 -21.42 4.81 20.85
N GLY A 514 -21.66 5.74 19.93
CA GLY A 514 -23.02 6.09 19.54
C GLY A 514 -23.14 7.11 18.42
N SER A 515 -24.38 7.32 18.00
CA SER A 515 -24.74 8.33 17.01
C SER A 515 -24.88 9.69 17.67
N LEU A 516 -24.51 10.79 16.98
CA LEU A 516 -24.77 12.16 17.43
C LEU A 516 -26.26 12.47 17.69
N LYS A 517 -27.18 11.62 17.21
CA LYS A 517 -28.61 11.71 17.50
C LYS A 517 -28.98 11.17 18.88
N ASP A 518 -28.12 10.39 19.51
CA ASP A 518 -28.31 9.85 20.85
C ASP A 518 -27.87 10.87 21.90
N VAL A 519 -28.78 11.81 22.17
CA VAL A 519 -28.56 12.90 23.13
C VAL A 519 -28.32 12.36 24.55
N SER A 520 -28.95 11.25 24.93
CA SER A 520 -28.82 10.66 26.26
C SER A 520 -27.43 10.05 26.47
N LEU A 521 -26.92 9.30 25.49
CA LEU A 521 -25.56 8.77 25.56
C LEU A 521 -24.52 9.91 25.54
N LEU A 522 -24.73 10.91 24.70
CA LEU A 522 -23.82 12.06 24.62
C LEU A 522 -23.82 12.86 25.92
N SER A 523 -24.97 13.06 26.58
CA SER A 523 -25.02 13.71 27.89
C SER A 523 -24.26 12.93 28.96
N GLU A 524 -24.37 11.59 28.97
CA GLU A 524 -23.60 10.76 29.91
C GLU A 524 -22.10 10.79 29.64
N CYS A 525 -21.69 10.84 28.37
CA CYS A 525 -20.30 11.04 27.98
C CYS A 525 -19.75 12.40 28.44
N ILE A 526 -20.58 13.45 28.44
CA ILE A 526 -20.18 14.81 28.82
C ILE A 526 -20.22 15.02 30.34
N ARG A 527 -21.05 14.26 31.06
CA ARG A 527 -21.28 14.42 32.51
C ARG A 527 -19.97 14.35 33.29
N GLY A 528 -19.76 15.33 34.16
CA GLY A 528 -18.60 15.38 35.06
C GLY A 528 -17.28 15.74 34.37
N THR A 529 -17.29 16.08 33.07
CA THR A 529 -16.09 16.54 32.37
C THR A 529 -15.83 18.02 32.65
N ARG A 530 -14.55 18.43 32.64
CA ARG A 530 -14.14 19.84 32.76
C ARG A 530 -14.28 20.58 31.42
N ALA A 531 -13.87 19.93 30.33
CA ALA A 531 -13.87 20.49 29.00
C ALA A 531 -14.28 19.45 27.96
N VAL A 532 -14.92 19.91 26.88
CA VAL A 532 -15.30 19.09 25.73
C VAL A 532 -14.57 19.63 24.50
N PHE A 533 -13.72 18.80 23.91
CA PHE A 533 -12.98 19.15 22.70
C PHE A 533 -13.77 18.78 21.45
N MET A 534 -14.21 19.80 20.69
CA MET A 534 -14.95 19.65 19.45
C MET A 534 -14.00 19.82 18.26
N VAL A 535 -13.33 18.72 17.88
CA VAL A 535 -12.32 18.65 16.80
C VAL A 535 -12.87 17.92 15.56
N VAL A 536 -14.07 18.30 15.13
CA VAL A 536 -14.72 17.68 13.97
C VAL A 536 -14.43 18.50 12.72
N ALA A 537 -13.78 17.87 11.72
CA ALA A 537 -13.47 18.50 10.44
C ALA A 537 -13.55 17.47 9.31
N ILE A 538 -13.78 17.96 8.10
CA ILE A 538 -13.62 17.23 6.84
C ILE A 538 -12.44 17.80 6.06
N PRO A 539 -11.72 16.99 5.28
CA PRO A 539 -10.52 17.43 4.58
C PRO A 539 -10.83 18.24 3.30
N ASP A 540 -12.05 18.17 2.77
CA ASP A 540 -12.42 18.72 1.46
C ASP A 540 -13.59 19.72 1.51
N ASN A 541 -13.84 20.39 0.39
CA ASN A 541 -14.86 21.43 0.26
C ASN A 541 -16.26 20.85 -0.04
N MET A 542 -16.70 19.89 0.77
CA MET A 542 -17.94 19.14 0.56
C MET A 542 -19.16 20.06 0.38
N PRO A 543 -19.86 19.98 -0.77
CA PRO A 543 -21.10 20.70 -0.98
C PRO A 543 -22.12 20.39 0.12
N HIS A 544 -22.79 21.42 0.62
CA HIS A 544 -23.79 21.30 1.68
C HIS A 544 -23.27 20.69 3.00
N CYS A 545 -21.99 20.91 3.34
CA CYS A 545 -21.43 20.49 4.63
C CYS A 545 -22.24 21.05 5.83
N THR A 546 -22.64 20.16 6.75
CA THR A 546 -23.35 20.50 8.00
C THR A 546 -22.72 19.86 9.24
N ILE A 547 -21.52 19.30 9.13
CA ILE A 547 -20.92 18.45 10.16
C ILE A 547 -20.64 19.23 11.45
N ALA A 548 -20.09 20.44 11.35
CA ALA A 548 -19.83 21.29 12.52
C ALA A 548 -21.14 21.77 13.16
N GLN A 549 -22.13 22.14 12.34
CA GLN A 549 -23.46 22.52 12.82
C GLN A 549 -24.18 21.35 13.52
N ASP A 550 -24.11 20.14 12.96
CA ASP A 550 -24.77 18.95 13.51
C ASP A 550 -24.12 18.51 14.82
N CYS A 551 -22.79 18.57 14.90
CA CYS A 551 -22.05 18.32 16.15
C CYS A 551 -22.42 19.36 17.21
N THR A 552 -22.46 20.64 16.85
CA THR A 552 -22.85 21.74 17.75
C THR A 552 -24.25 21.55 18.31
N LYS A 553 -25.23 21.23 17.46
CA LYS A 553 -26.61 20.96 17.89
C LYS A 553 -26.68 19.78 18.86
N ALA A 554 -25.97 18.69 18.56
CA ALA A 554 -25.94 17.51 19.41
C ALA A 554 -25.37 17.82 20.80
N VAL A 555 -24.22 18.51 20.86
CA VAL A 555 -23.57 18.90 22.12
C VAL A 555 -24.45 19.86 22.93
N LEU A 556 -25.04 20.88 22.31
CA LEU A 556 -25.95 21.80 23.01
C LEU A 556 -27.19 21.09 23.56
N ASN A 557 -27.77 20.14 22.82
CA ASN A 557 -28.90 19.36 23.31
C ASN A 557 -28.50 18.48 24.51
N ALA A 558 -27.30 17.89 24.49
CA ALA A 558 -26.77 17.13 25.61
C ALA A 558 -26.53 18.01 26.84
N LEU A 559 -25.97 19.22 26.66
CA LEU A 559 -25.78 20.19 27.73
C LEU A 559 -27.12 20.69 28.33
N ARG A 560 -28.13 20.97 27.50
CA ARG A 560 -29.48 21.33 27.99
C ARG A 560 -30.10 20.22 28.83
N LYS A 561 -29.92 18.96 28.41
CA LYS A 561 -30.37 17.80 29.18
C LYS A 561 -29.68 17.73 30.55
N LEU A 562 -28.35 17.88 30.59
CA LEU A 562 -27.59 17.92 31.86
C LEU A 562 -28.05 19.07 32.76
N GLN A 563 -28.32 20.24 32.19
CA GLN A 563 -28.84 21.40 32.93
C GLN A 563 -30.23 21.11 33.53
N ALA A 564 -31.12 20.50 32.75
CA ALA A 564 -32.46 20.10 33.21
C ALA A 564 -32.42 19.04 34.32
N GLU A 565 -31.38 18.20 34.34
CA GLU A 565 -31.12 17.20 35.38
C GLU A 565 -30.40 17.79 36.62
N GLY A 566 -30.15 19.10 36.64
CA GLY A 566 -29.61 19.80 37.80
C GLY A 566 -28.08 19.80 37.91
N CYS A 567 -27.34 19.49 36.84
CA CYS A 567 -25.88 19.62 36.83
C CYS A 567 -25.44 21.08 36.99
N GLN A 568 -24.81 21.42 38.11
CA GLN A 568 -24.41 22.80 38.44
C GLN A 568 -23.21 23.31 37.63
N ALA A 569 -22.31 22.43 37.19
CA ALA A 569 -21.12 22.80 36.43
C ALA A 569 -21.16 22.13 35.05
N LEU A 570 -21.30 22.96 34.00
CA LEU A 570 -21.21 22.53 32.61
C LEU A 570 -19.76 22.69 32.12
N PRO A 571 -19.28 21.80 31.25
CA PRO A 571 -17.91 21.88 30.73
C PRO A 571 -17.72 23.07 29.80
N GLN A 572 -16.49 23.56 29.73
CA GLN A 572 -16.07 24.50 28.70
C GLN A 572 -15.97 23.79 27.35
N LEU A 573 -16.49 24.40 26.29
CA LEU A 573 -16.34 23.89 24.93
C LEU A 573 -15.07 24.45 24.30
N ILE A 574 -14.17 23.57 23.85
CA ILE A 574 -12.96 23.93 23.11
C ILE A 574 -13.16 23.51 21.66
N VAL A 575 -13.45 24.47 20.79
CA VAL A 575 -13.93 24.21 19.43
C VAL A 575 -12.83 24.51 18.43
N LEU A 576 -12.48 23.53 17.60
CA LEU A 576 -11.61 23.75 16.46
C LEU A 576 -12.38 24.52 15.38
N SER A 577 -11.80 25.65 14.96
CA SER A 577 -12.24 26.46 13.84
C SER A 577 -11.02 26.82 12.96
N SER A 578 -11.07 27.91 12.22
CA SER A 578 -10.01 28.32 11.29
C SER A 578 -9.69 29.80 11.41
N ALA A 579 -8.40 30.14 11.35
CA ALA A 579 -7.96 31.55 11.29
C ALA A 579 -8.57 32.30 10.10
N SER A 580 -8.79 31.64 8.96
CA SER A 580 -9.37 32.24 7.76
C SER A 580 -10.78 32.81 7.93
N LEU A 581 -11.48 32.44 9.02
CA LEU A 581 -12.78 33.01 9.40
C LEU A 581 -12.67 34.32 10.20
N GLU A 582 -11.45 34.77 10.47
CA GLU A 582 -11.17 35.92 11.33
C GLU A 582 -10.13 36.82 10.67
N ASP A 583 -10.60 37.87 10.01
CA ASP A 583 -9.72 38.82 9.29
C ASP A 583 -8.63 39.40 10.18
N SER A 584 -8.91 39.60 11.48
CA SER A 584 -7.93 40.11 12.43
C SER A 584 -6.74 39.16 12.68
N LEU A 585 -6.92 37.85 12.45
CA LEU A 585 -5.87 36.84 12.60
C LEU A 585 -5.05 36.59 11.33
N CYS A 586 -5.54 37.01 10.16
CA CYS A 586 -4.94 36.75 8.83
C CYS A 586 -4.36 38.01 8.16
N THR A 587 -3.95 39.00 8.94
CA THR A 587 -3.44 40.30 8.44
C THR A 587 -2.14 40.18 7.63
N ASP A 588 -1.42 39.08 7.77
CA ASP A 588 -0.18 38.73 7.06
C ASP A 588 -0.43 37.98 5.73
N VAL A 589 -1.68 37.59 5.43
CA VAL A 589 -2.04 36.88 4.20
C VAL A 589 -2.44 37.87 3.10
N PRO A 590 -1.81 37.84 1.91
CA PRO A 590 -2.20 38.70 0.79
C PRO A 590 -3.70 38.56 0.44
N PRO A 591 -4.45 39.66 0.21
CA PRO A 591 -5.90 39.62 0.03
C PRO A 591 -6.40 38.69 -1.08
N LEU A 592 -5.63 38.58 -2.17
CA LEU A 592 -5.95 37.68 -3.28
C LEU A 592 -5.83 36.20 -2.87
N ILE A 593 -4.78 35.85 -2.12
CA ILE A 593 -4.55 34.49 -1.62
C ILE A 593 -5.64 34.14 -0.61
N HIS A 594 -5.95 35.05 0.31
CA HIS A 594 -7.02 34.86 1.29
C HIS A 594 -8.37 34.60 0.60
N ARG A 595 -8.69 35.34 -0.46
CA ARG A 595 -9.90 35.12 -1.27
C ARG A 595 -9.92 33.74 -1.92
N VAL A 596 -8.82 33.29 -2.50
CA VAL A 596 -8.73 31.95 -3.13
C VAL A 596 -8.93 30.85 -2.10
N LEU A 597 -8.29 30.95 -0.93
CA LEU A 597 -8.44 30.00 0.17
C LEU A 597 -9.89 29.92 0.66
N ASN A 598 -10.55 31.09 0.82
CA ASN A 598 -11.94 31.16 1.24
C ASN A 598 -12.92 30.56 0.22
N ILE A 599 -12.65 30.70 -1.07
CA ILE A 599 -13.46 30.03 -2.11
C ILE A 599 -13.21 28.52 -2.06
N ALA A 600 -11.95 28.12 -2.00
CA ALA A 600 -11.55 26.73 -2.02
C ALA A 600 -12.06 25.92 -0.82
N ALA A 601 -12.24 26.54 0.35
CA ALA A 601 -12.80 25.89 1.54
C ALA A 601 -14.20 26.42 1.90
N GLY A 602 -14.90 27.09 0.97
CA GLY A 602 -16.08 27.89 1.27
C GLY A 602 -17.24 27.13 1.95
N ASN A 603 -17.52 25.88 1.57
CA ASN A 603 -18.57 25.10 2.21
C ASN A 603 -18.21 24.71 3.65
N LEU A 604 -16.95 24.30 3.87
CA LEU A 604 -16.43 23.99 5.20
C LEU A 604 -16.43 25.23 6.10
N TYR A 605 -15.95 26.36 5.59
CA TYR A 605 -15.91 27.63 6.31
C TYR A 605 -17.31 28.15 6.62
N SER A 606 -18.27 28.00 5.70
CA SER A 606 -19.68 28.33 5.96
C SER A 606 -20.29 27.47 7.07
N ASP A 607 -19.96 26.18 7.13
CA ASP A 607 -20.41 25.29 8.19
C ASP A 607 -19.85 25.68 9.56
N LEU A 608 -18.53 25.93 9.63
CA LEU A 608 -17.84 26.41 10.83
C LEU A 608 -18.40 27.76 11.31
N GLU A 609 -18.57 28.73 10.41
CA GLU A 609 -19.09 30.07 10.75
C GLU A 609 -20.51 29.97 11.33
N LYS A 610 -21.38 29.13 10.76
CA LYS A 610 -22.73 28.88 11.26
C LYS A 610 -22.71 28.21 12.63
N ALA A 611 -21.83 27.23 12.84
CA ALA A 611 -21.64 26.58 14.13
C ALA A 611 -21.17 27.58 15.20
N GLU A 612 -20.20 28.45 14.88
CA GLU A 612 -19.73 29.52 15.77
C GLU A 612 -20.86 30.47 16.16
N LYS A 613 -21.68 30.91 15.19
CA LYS A 613 -22.82 31.81 15.44
C LYS A 613 -23.80 31.21 16.43
N VAL A 614 -24.10 29.92 16.30
CA VAL A 614 -24.99 29.21 17.23
C VAL A 614 -24.37 29.17 18.64
N LEU A 615 -23.12 28.78 18.78
CA LEU A 615 -22.44 28.72 20.08
C LEU A 615 -22.33 30.10 20.75
N ARG A 616 -22.07 31.16 19.97
CA ARG A 616 -22.02 32.54 20.49
C ARG A 616 -23.37 33.05 20.96
N ALA A 617 -24.48 32.59 20.37
CA ALA A 617 -25.82 32.92 20.86
C ALA A 617 -26.10 32.30 22.24
N GLU A 618 -25.47 31.16 22.53
CA GLU A 618 -25.62 30.42 23.79
C GLU A 618 -24.61 30.84 24.89
N LYS A 619 -23.85 31.93 24.67
CA LYS A 619 -22.81 32.44 25.60
C LYS A 619 -23.27 32.75 27.03
N HIS A 620 -24.59 32.91 27.22
CA HIS A 620 -25.17 33.26 28.53
C HIS A 620 -25.19 32.07 29.50
N TRP A 621 -24.99 30.85 29.01
CA TRP A 621 -24.97 29.63 29.82
C TRP A 621 -23.93 28.59 29.39
N VAL A 622 -23.32 28.73 28.20
CA VAL A 622 -22.23 27.86 27.73
C VAL A 622 -20.95 28.66 27.52
N SER A 623 -19.88 28.29 28.21
CA SER A 623 -18.53 28.82 27.99
C SER A 623 -17.90 28.12 26.79
N THR A 624 -17.38 28.90 25.83
CA THR A 624 -16.81 28.36 24.57
C THR A 624 -15.56 29.13 24.18
N THR A 625 -14.49 28.45 23.82
CA THR A 625 -13.31 29.04 23.17
C THR A 625 -13.18 28.52 21.74
N PHE A 626 -12.94 29.43 20.79
CA PHE A 626 -12.79 29.10 19.38
C PHE A 626 -11.31 29.10 19.02
N VAL A 627 -10.75 27.91 18.83
CA VAL A 627 -9.35 27.70 18.48
C VAL A 627 -9.20 27.81 16.97
N LYS A 628 -8.54 28.87 16.50
CA LYS A 628 -8.42 29.26 15.09
C LYS A 628 -6.96 29.19 14.62
N PRO A 629 -6.41 27.99 14.38
CA PRO A 629 -5.05 27.83 13.89
C PRO A 629 -4.91 28.26 12.42
N GLY A 630 -3.66 28.49 12.01
CA GLY A 630 -3.27 28.62 10.60
C GLY A 630 -3.26 27.27 9.87
N GLY A 631 -2.54 27.20 8.75
CA GLY A 631 -2.43 25.96 7.97
C GLY A 631 -1.80 24.82 8.76
N LEU A 632 -2.51 23.69 8.84
CA LEU A 632 -2.09 22.52 9.61
C LEU A 632 -1.16 21.60 8.81
N VAL A 633 -0.12 21.08 9.45
CA VAL A 633 0.85 20.17 8.85
C VAL A 633 1.16 18.96 9.72
N HIS A 634 1.56 17.86 9.08
CA HIS A 634 2.17 16.75 9.78
C HIS A 634 3.63 17.06 10.02
N ASP A 635 3.98 17.30 11.28
CA ASP A 635 5.32 17.66 11.70
C ASP A 635 5.52 17.29 13.17
N VAL A 636 6.76 17.29 13.64
CA VAL A 636 7.08 17.06 15.06
C VAL A 636 6.58 18.23 15.92
N GLN A 637 6.26 17.94 17.19
CA GLN A 637 5.93 18.97 18.17
C GLN A 637 7.18 19.83 18.45
N ARG A 638 7.11 21.14 18.19
CA ARG A 638 8.23 22.06 18.42
C ARG A 638 7.94 23.12 19.48
N GLY A 639 6.73 23.10 20.05
CA GLY A 639 6.26 24.08 21.02
C GLY A 639 5.31 25.09 20.38
N HIS A 640 4.44 25.66 21.22
CA HIS A 640 3.35 26.53 20.78
C HIS A 640 3.24 27.79 21.61
N THR A 641 2.65 28.82 21.02
CA THR A 641 2.18 30.03 21.71
C THR A 641 0.73 30.31 21.34
N LEU A 642 -0.02 30.84 22.29
CA LEU A 642 -1.39 31.27 22.10
C LEU A 642 -1.44 32.77 21.76
N SER A 643 -2.27 33.15 20.78
CA SER A 643 -2.48 34.55 20.43
C SER A 643 -3.95 34.83 20.15
N THR A 644 -4.43 36.00 20.55
CA THR A 644 -5.76 36.51 20.19
C THR A 644 -5.70 37.55 19.07
N LYS A 645 -4.50 37.81 18.53
CA LYS A 645 -4.24 38.91 17.59
C LYS A 645 -3.63 38.49 16.26
N THR A 646 -2.99 37.33 16.19
CA THR A 646 -2.23 36.90 15.01
C THR A 646 -2.25 35.38 14.87
N ALA A 647 -2.53 34.84 13.69
CA ALA A 647 -2.27 33.44 13.37
C ALA A 647 -0.99 33.31 12.54
N LYS A 648 -0.20 32.28 12.78
CA LYS A 648 0.96 31.91 11.97
C LYS A 648 0.70 30.59 11.25
N THR A 649 1.22 30.50 10.03
CA THR A 649 1.17 29.29 9.20
C THR A 649 2.59 28.91 8.78
N PRO A 650 3.01 27.63 8.84
CA PRO A 650 2.25 26.44 9.23
C PRO A 650 2.38 26.08 10.73
N VAL A 651 1.44 25.28 11.26
CA VAL A 651 1.47 24.75 12.64
C VAL A 651 1.21 23.23 12.65
N SER A 652 1.92 22.49 13.51
CA SER A 652 1.76 21.03 13.60
C SER A 652 0.49 20.62 14.34
N PHE A 653 -0.05 19.43 14.04
CA PHE A 653 -1.21 18.89 14.78
C PHE A 653 -0.94 18.72 16.28
N LEU A 654 0.29 18.36 16.67
CA LEU A 654 0.70 18.20 18.07
C LEU A 654 0.78 19.54 18.80
N ASP A 655 1.26 20.59 18.13
CA ASP A 655 1.31 21.94 18.71
C ASP A 655 -0.10 22.52 18.89
N VAL A 656 -1.01 22.31 17.92
CA VAL A 656 -2.42 22.70 18.06
C VAL A 656 -3.08 21.94 19.21
N ALA A 657 -2.91 20.63 19.28
CA ALA A 657 -3.43 19.82 20.39
C ALA A 657 -2.93 20.34 21.75
N ALA A 658 -1.65 20.64 21.87
CA ALA A 658 -1.09 21.18 23.10
C ALA A 658 -1.66 22.56 23.48
N GLY A 659 -1.83 23.45 22.50
CA GLY A 659 -2.50 24.74 22.73
C GLY A 659 -3.95 24.59 23.15
N MET A 660 -4.69 23.64 22.56
CA MET A 660 -6.07 23.34 22.97
C MET A 660 -6.13 22.87 24.42
N VAL A 661 -5.20 22.01 24.86
CA VAL A 661 -5.11 21.54 26.25
C VAL A 661 -4.71 22.68 27.20
N GLU A 662 -3.78 23.55 26.83
CA GLU A 662 -3.42 24.73 27.63
C GLU A 662 -4.64 25.65 27.85
N ILE A 663 -5.44 25.88 26.80
CA ILE A 663 -6.67 26.68 26.90
C ILE A 663 -7.66 26.02 27.87
N ALA A 664 -7.86 24.71 27.79
CA ALA A 664 -8.78 23.98 28.67
C ALA A 664 -8.34 24.00 30.15
N ASN A 665 -7.03 24.11 30.40
CA ASN A 665 -6.45 24.17 31.74
C ASN A 665 -6.40 25.60 32.33
N ALA A 666 -6.77 26.64 31.57
CA ALA A 666 -6.80 28.01 32.07
C ALA A 666 -8.01 28.25 33.01
N ASP A 667 -7.76 28.29 34.33
CA ASP A 667 -8.80 28.48 35.36
C ASP A 667 -9.35 29.91 35.45
N ASP A 668 -8.66 30.89 34.88
CA ASP A 668 -8.99 32.31 34.98
C ASP A 668 -10.01 32.79 33.92
N LYS A 669 -10.55 31.87 33.11
CA LYS A 669 -11.48 32.15 32.01
C LYS A 669 -10.97 33.20 31.00
N ARG A 670 -9.65 33.44 30.91
CA ARG A 670 -9.07 34.46 30.01
C ARG A 670 -9.37 34.24 28.52
N TYR A 671 -9.78 33.03 28.14
CA TYR A 671 -10.10 32.64 26.77
C TYR A 671 -11.60 32.43 26.52
N ASP A 672 -12.46 32.71 27.50
CA ASP A 672 -13.90 32.52 27.36
C ASP A 672 -14.47 33.42 26.27
N MET A 673 -15.20 32.82 25.33
CA MET A 673 -15.79 33.45 24.14
C MET A 673 -14.80 34.10 23.16
N MET A 674 -13.50 33.85 23.33
CA MET A 674 -12.42 34.42 22.52
C MET A 674 -12.09 33.57 21.28
N ASN A 675 -11.54 34.25 20.27
CA ASN A 675 -10.85 33.63 19.13
C ASN A 675 -9.37 33.53 19.48
N VAL A 676 -8.84 32.31 19.53
CA VAL A 676 -7.46 32.05 19.95
C VAL A 676 -6.75 31.24 18.88
N SER A 677 -5.69 31.77 18.30
CA SER A 677 -4.80 31.03 17.41
C SER A 677 -3.74 30.28 18.21
N VAL A 678 -3.32 29.12 17.67
CA VAL A 678 -2.16 28.38 18.15
C VAL A 678 -1.06 28.51 17.11
N ASN A 679 0.08 29.04 17.52
CA ASN A 679 1.21 29.36 16.64
C ASN A 679 2.44 28.55 17.05
N ALA A 680 3.16 27.98 16.08
CA ALA A 680 4.41 27.28 16.33
C ALA A 680 5.51 28.24 16.86
N ILE A 681 6.37 27.72 17.74
CA ILE A 681 7.59 28.39 18.19
C ILE A 681 8.72 28.07 17.21
N GLY A 682 9.27 29.11 16.55
CA GLY A 682 10.41 29.00 15.63
C GLY A 682 10.03 28.93 14.15
N ASP A 683 11.03 29.11 13.30
CA ASP A 683 10.92 28.97 11.84
C ASP A 683 11.42 27.58 11.42
N GLY A 684 10.71 26.90 10.50
CA GLY A 684 11.10 25.57 10.01
C GLY A 684 9.99 24.53 9.92
N THR A 685 8.72 24.90 10.17
CA THR A 685 7.58 24.03 9.88
C THR A 685 7.48 23.78 8.37
N ALA A 686 7.33 22.51 7.98
CA ALA A 686 7.30 22.14 6.56
C ALA A 686 6.16 22.85 5.82
N PHE A 687 6.40 23.27 4.57
CA PHE A 687 5.36 23.93 3.76
C PHE A 687 4.19 22.96 3.50
N PRO A 688 2.92 23.38 3.66
CA PRO A 688 1.75 22.54 3.50
C PRO A 688 1.45 22.25 2.02
N TRP A 689 2.29 21.47 1.34
CA TRP A 689 2.09 21.10 -0.08
C TRP A 689 0.74 20.44 -0.35
N LYS A 690 0.22 19.67 0.63
CA LYS A 690 -1.14 19.13 0.57
C LYS A 690 -2.21 20.23 0.49
N GLY A 691 -1.96 21.38 1.12
CA GLY A 691 -2.83 22.56 1.03
C GLY A 691 -3.01 23.05 -0.41
N VAL A 692 -2.01 22.93 -1.28
CA VAL A 692 -2.15 23.29 -2.70
C VAL A 692 -3.12 22.35 -3.43
N TYR A 693 -3.03 21.04 -3.17
CA TYR A 693 -3.97 20.07 -3.70
C TYR A 693 -5.41 20.36 -3.24
N TYR A 694 -5.61 20.61 -1.94
CA TYR A 694 -6.93 20.94 -1.39
C TYR A 694 -7.48 22.27 -1.88
N VAL A 695 -6.60 23.25 -2.18
CA VAL A 695 -7.03 24.47 -2.86
C VAL A 695 -7.54 24.15 -4.25
N MET A 696 -6.83 23.34 -5.03
CA MET A 696 -7.24 22.99 -6.39
C MET A 696 -8.54 22.18 -6.42
N THR A 697 -8.67 21.12 -5.61
CA THR A 697 -9.90 20.32 -5.53
C THR A 697 -11.03 21.10 -4.88
N GLY A 698 -10.72 21.94 -3.90
CA GLY A 698 -11.68 22.84 -3.26
C GLY A 698 -12.29 23.85 -4.23
N LEU A 699 -11.48 24.45 -5.11
CA LEU A 699 -11.95 25.30 -6.20
C LEU A 699 -12.80 24.51 -7.21
N LEU A 700 -12.38 23.30 -7.56
CA LEU A 700 -13.15 22.40 -8.44
C LEU A 700 -14.54 22.13 -7.85
N PHE A 701 -14.64 21.80 -6.56
CA PHE A 701 -15.91 21.53 -5.89
C PHE A 701 -16.76 22.80 -5.69
N HIS A 702 -16.12 23.96 -5.55
CA HIS A 702 -16.83 25.23 -5.48
C HIS A 702 -17.52 25.57 -6.80
N PHE A 703 -16.78 25.53 -7.91
CA PHE A 703 -17.30 25.92 -9.23
C PHE A 703 -18.10 24.81 -9.91
N PHE A 704 -17.80 23.55 -9.61
CA PHE A 704 -18.41 22.37 -10.20
C PHE A 704 -18.81 21.34 -9.13
N PRO A 705 -19.78 21.64 -8.25
CA PRO A 705 -20.11 20.80 -7.09
C PRO A 705 -20.57 19.37 -7.45
N TRP A 706 -21.06 19.15 -8.67
CA TRP A 706 -21.42 17.80 -9.16
C TRP A 706 -20.21 16.86 -9.28
N THR A 707 -19.00 17.41 -9.45
CA THR A 707 -17.76 16.62 -9.54
C THR A 707 -17.40 15.96 -8.22
N TYR A 708 -17.91 16.48 -7.10
CA TYR A 708 -17.67 15.94 -5.77
C TYR A 708 -18.16 14.48 -5.62
N LYS A 709 -19.19 14.06 -6.38
CA LYS A 709 -19.63 12.65 -6.40
C LYS A 709 -18.53 11.68 -6.86
N TYR A 710 -17.61 12.15 -7.70
CA TYR A 710 -16.59 11.34 -8.33
C TYR A 710 -15.22 11.49 -7.66
N PHE A 711 -14.94 12.63 -7.05
CA PHE A 711 -13.62 12.98 -6.52
C PHE A 711 -13.63 13.41 -5.05
N GLY A 712 -14.78 13.46 -4.38
CA GLY A 712 -14.90 13.84 -2.98
C GLY A 712 -14.39 12.75 -2.04
N ASP A 713 -13.68 13.16 -0.98
CA ASP A 713 -13.10 12.26 0.01
C ASP A 713 -14.14 11.78 1.03
N CYS A 714 -15.21 12.55 1.24
CA CYS A 714 -16.30 12.18 2.16
C CYS A 714 -17.61 11.84 1.41
N PRO A 715 -18.28 10.71 1.71
CA PRO A 715 -19.55 10.36 1.09
C PRO A 715 -20.64 11.39 1.44
N MET A 716 -21.30 11.93 0.41
CA MET A 716 -22.43 12.85 0.61
C MET A 716 -23.61 12.12 1.26
N ALA A 717 -24.29 12.79 2.19
CA ALA A 717 -25.56 12.30 2.71
C ALA A 717 -26.56 12.18 1.55
N GLN A 718 -27.19 11.00 1.39
CA GLN A 718 -28.17 10.82 0.32
C GLN A 718 -29.32 11.85 0.46
N PRO A 719 -29.75 12.48 -0.64
CA PRO A 719 -30.89 13.39 -0.60
C PRO A 719 -32.10 12.60 -0.08
N ARG A 720 -32.78 13.16 0.93
CA ARG A 720 -34.06 12.60 1.38
C ARG A 720 -34.99 12.54 0.16
N PRO A 721 -35.67 11.41 -0.10
CA PRO A 721 -36.64 11.35 -1.18
C PRO A 721 -37.63 12.51 -0.99
N LYS A 722 -37.83 13.30 -2.05
CA LYS A 722 -38.91 14.29 -2.09
C LYS A 722 -40.18 13.52 -1.81
N LYS A 723 -40.78 13.71 -0.64
CA LYS A 723 -42.18 13.34 -0.44
C LYS A 723 -42.99 14.20 -1.41
N ASP A 724 -43.83 13.54 -2.17
CA ASP A 724 -44.73 14.13 -3.16
C ASP A 724 -45.47 15.33 -2.56
N LEU A 725 -45.44 16.43 -3.32
CA LEU A 725 -46.35 17.57 -3.20
C LEU A 725 -47.46 17.39 -4.22
#